data_AF-A0A2K5DDN8-F1
#
_entry.id   AF-A0A2K5DDN8-F1
#
_cell.length_a   1.000
_cell.length_b   1.000
_cell.length_c   1.000
_cell.angle_alpha   90.00
_cell.angle_beta   90.00
_cell.angle_gamma   90.00
#
_symmetry.space_group_name_H-M   'P 1'
#
loop_
_entity.id
_entity.type
_entity.pdbx_description
1 polymer ?
#
loop_
_entity_poly.entity_id
_entity_poly.type
_entity_poly.pdbx_seq_one_letter_code
_entity_poly.pdbx_strand_id
1 'polypeptide(L)'
;MGCFNGIVAVGYINEAIDEGNPSRTLETLLLPTANISDVDPAHAQHYQDVLYHAKSQKLRDSESVSKVLWLDEIQQAVDEANVDEDRAKQWITLVVDVNQCLEGKKSSDILSTLKSSTCNSNDIIPECADRYYDALMKAKELKSEMGKFVFYSAQTKYFKYNFYKYCFFNILGFFLLYFKFWVTCTECAFWKGYKQQKEYMHRRQTFIDNTDSIVKIQSWFRMATARKSYLSRLQYFRDHNNEIVKIQSLLRANKARDDYKTLVGSENPPLTVIRKFVYLLDQSDLDFQEELEVARLREEVVTKIRANQQLEKDLNLMDIKIGLLVKNRITLEVSGTNPLYLAKLIFQMPQNKSTKFMDTVIFTLYNYASNQREEYLLLKLFKTALEEEIKSKVDQVQDIVTGNPTVIKMVVSFNRGARGQNTLRQLLAPVVKEIIDDKSLIINTNPVEVYKAWVNQLETQTGEASKLPYDVTTEQALTYPEVKNKLEASIENLRRVTNKVLNSIISSLDLLPYGLRYIAKVLKNSIHEKFPDATEDELLKIVGNLLYYRYMNPAIVAPDGFDIIDMTAGGQINSDQRRNLGSVAKVLQHAASNKLFEGENEHLSSMNNYLSETYQEFRKYFKEACNVPEPEEKFNMDKYTDLVTVSKPVIYISIEEIISTHSLLLEHQDAIAPEKNDLLSELLGSLGEVPTVESFLGEGAVDPNDPNKANTLSQLSKTEISLVLTSKYDIEDGEAIDSRSLMIKTKKLIIDVIRNQPGNTLAEILETPATAQQEVDHASDMVSRARIDSRTPEEMKHSQSMIEDAQLPLEQKKRKIQRNLRTLEQTGHVSSKNKYQDILNEIAKDIRNQRIYRKLRKAELAKLQQTLNALNKKAAFYEEQINYYDTYIKTCLDNLKRKNARRSIKLDGKGEPKGAKRAKPVKYTAAKLHEKGVLLGIDDLQTNQFKNVTFDIIATEDVGIFDVRSKFLGVEMEKVQLNIQDLLQMQYEGVAVMKMFDKVKVNVNLLIYLLNKKFYGK
;
A
#
# COMPACT_ATOMS: atom_id res chain seq x y z
N MET A 1 -36.56 -42.61 -10.61
CA MET A 1 -37.26 -43.33 -9.53
C MET A 1 -37.46 -44.83 -9.80
N GLY A 2 -37.45 -45.33 -11.05
CA GLY A 2 -37.66 -46.77 -11.34
C GLY A 2 -36.57 -47.73 -10.82
N CYS A 3 -35.28 -47.40 -10.94
CA CYS A 3 -34.18 -48.28 -10.51
C CYS A 3 -34.08 -48.46 -8.98
N PHE A 4 -34.57 -47.50 -8.20
CA PHE A 4 -34.52 -47.58 -6.72
C PHE A 4 -35.57 -48.56 -6.16
N ASN A 5 -36.72 -48.67 -6.83
CA ASN A 5 -37.81 -49.54 -6.40
C ASN A 5 -37.52 -51.04 -6.69
N GLY A 6 -36.78 -51.35 -7.77
CA GLY A 6 -36.41 -52.73 -8.11
C GLY A 6 -35.38 -53.34 -7.15
N ILE A 7 -34.41 -52.54 -6.67
CA ILE A 7 -33.40 -53.02 -5.70
C ILE A 7 -34.06 -53.37 -4.36
N VAL A 8 -35.05 -52.59 -3.93
CA VAL A 8 -35.82 -52.87 -2.70
C VAL A 8 -36.64 -54.16 -2.84
N ALA A 9 -37.22 -54.41 -4.02
CA ALA A 9 -37.97 -55.64 -4.29
C ALA A 9 -37.08 -56.91 -4.26
N VAL A 10 -35.87 -56.85 -4.82
CA VAL A 10 -34.88 -57.94 -4.76
C VAL A 10 -34.48 -58.25 -3.31
N GLY A 11 -34.39 -57.21 -2.46
CA GLY A 11 -34.15 -57.37 -1.02
C GLY A 11 -35.24 -58.19 -0.34
N TYR A 12 -36.51 -57.82 -0.53
CA TYR A 12 -37.64 -58.54 0.06
C TYR A 12 -37.77 -59.99 -0.45
N ILE A 13 -37.49 -60.25 -1.73
CA ILE A 13 -37.53 -61.61 -2.28
C ILE A 13 -36.44 -62.48 -1.62
N ASN A 14 -35.22 -61.96 -1.48
CA ASN A 14 -34.14 -62.71 -0.84
C ASN A 14 -34.40 -62.97 0.64
N GLU A 15 -35.05 -62.04 1.35
CA GLU A 15 -35.48 -62.24 2.73
C GLU A 15 -36.55 -63.33 2.83
N ALA A 16 -37.56 -63.31 1.96
CA ALA A 16 -38.61 -64.34 1.93
C ALA A 16 -38.04 -65.74 1.63
N ILE A 17 -37.03 -65.84 0.76
CA ILE A 17 -36.34 -67.11 0.47
C ILE A 17 -35.64 -67.64 1.74
N ASP A 18 -34.98 -66.77 2.52
CA ASP A 18 -34.28 -67.17 3.75
C ASP A 18 -35.24 -67.60 4.87
N GLU A 19 -36.44 -67.00 4.92
CA GLU A 19 -37.48 -67.39 5.88
C GLU A 19 -38.06 -68.79 5.59
N GLY A 20 -37.86 -69.33 4.38
CA GLY A 20 -38.27 -70.69 4.05
C GLY A 20 -39.78 -70.88 3.83
N ASN A 21 -40.56 -69.80 3.74
CA ASN A 21 -42.02 -69.85 3.60
C ASN A 21 -42.45 -69.69 2.11
N PRO A 22 -42.96 -70.77 1.47
CA PRO A 22 -43.32 -70.77 0.04
C PRO A 22 -44.36 -69.72 -0.36
N SER A 23 -45.36 -69.48 0.48
CA SER A 23 -46.43 -68.53 0.18
C SER A 23 -45.91 -67.09 0.20
N ARG A 24 -45.02 -66.79 1.14
CA ARG A 24 -44.39 -65.47 1.24
C ARG A 24 -43.41 -65.23 0.10
N THR A 25 -42.64 -66.25 -0.29
CA THR A 25 -41.76 -66.16 -1.45
C THR A 25 -42.55 -65.90 -2.73
N LEU A 26 -43.65 -66.63 -2.95
CA LEU A 26 -44.54 -66.36 -4.08
C LEU A 26 -45.11 -64.92 -4.04
N GLU A 27 -45.56 -64.45 -2.89
CA GLU A 27 -46.10 -63.09 -2.74
C GLU A 27 -45.05 -62.04 -3.11
N THR A 28 -43.81 -62.21 -2.66
CA THR A 28 -42.71 -61.28 -3.01
C THR A 28 -42.31 -61.35 -4.48
N LEU A 29 -42.38 -62.52 -5.12
CA LEU A 29 -42.12 -62.69 -6.56
C LEU A 29 -43.19 -62.02 -7.44
N LEU A 30 -44.44 -61.96 -6.97
CA LEU A 30 -45.56 -61.34 -7.68
C LEU A 30 -45.66 -59.81 -7.48
N LEU A 31 -44.74 -59.20 -6.71
CA LEU A 31 -44.76 -57.76 -6.51
C LEU A 31 -44.55 -57.01 -7.84
N PRO A 32 -45.40 -56.02 -8.20
CA PRO A 32 -45.27 -55.28 -9.47
C PRO A 32 -43.93 -54.54 -9.60
N THR A 33 -43.31 -54.21 -8.47
CA THR A 33 -41.99 -53.57 -8.41
C THR A 33 -40.82 -54.52 -8.68
N ALA A 34 -41.01 -55.84 -8.57
CA ALA A 34 -39.99 -56.84 -8.88
C ALA A 34 -39.88 -57.11 -10.39
N ASN A 35 -40.98 -57.01 -11.13
CA ASN A 35 -41.03 -57.21 -12.58
C ASN A 35 -40.51 -58.59 -13.05
N ILE A 36 -40.75 -59.65 -12.25
CA ILE A 36 -40.48 -61.05 -12.61
C ILE A 36 -41.63 -61.57 -13.48
N SER A 37 -41.28 -62.25 -14.56
CA SER A 37 -42.20 -62.78 -15.58
C SER A 37 -42.51 -64.25 -15.30
N ASP A 38 -43.65 -64.73 -15.79
CA ASP A 38 -44.02 -66.16 -15.83
C ASP A 38 -44.07 -66.89 -14.48
N VAL A 39 -44.38 -66.18 -13.39
CA VAL A 39 -44.60 -66.79 -12.06
C VAL A 39 -46.00 -67.42 -11.99
N ASP A 40 -46.08 -68.76 -11.90
CA ASP A 40 -47.34 -69.49 -11.68
C ASP A 40 -47.58 -69.73 -10.17
N PRO A 41 -48.68 -69.20 -9.60
CA PRO A 41 -49.02 -69.40 -8.19
C PRO A 41 -49.11 -70.87 -7.74
N ALA A 42 -49.35 -71.81 -8.66
CA ALA A 42 -49.42 -73.22 -8.36
C ALA A 42 -48.06 -73.84 -7.95
N HIS A 43 -46.94 -73.16 -8.26
CA HIS A 43 -45.58 -73.68 -8.10
C HIS A 43 -44.82 -73.06 -6.92
N ALA A 44 -45.51 -72.39 -6.01
CA ALA A 44 -44.92 -71.68 -4.86
C ALA A 44 -43.85 -72.49 -4.10
N GLN A 45 -44.13 -73.75 -3.79
CA GLN A 45 -43.19 -74.64 -3.10
C GLN A 45 -41.95 -74.95 -3.94
N HIS A 46 -42.14 -75.12 -5.26
CA HIS A 46 -41.05 -75.45 -6.16
C HIS A 46 -40.13 -74.27 -6.39
N TYR A 47 -40.69 -73.07 -6.60
CA TYR A 47 -39.89 -71.84 -6.67
C TYR A 47 -39.09 -71.62 -5.38
N GLN A 48 -39.70 -71.83 -4.22
CA GLN A 48 -38.99 -71.72 -2.95
C GLN A 48 -37.80 -72.68 -2.88
N ASP A 49 -37.99 -73.95 -3.24
CA ASP A 49 -36.92 -74.95 -3.17
C ASP A 49 -35.78 -74.64 -4.17
N VAL A 50 -36.11 -74.27 -5.41
CA VAL A 50 -35.13 -73.97 -6.47
C VAL A 50 -34.36 -72.69 -6.16
N LEU A 51 -35.05 -71.62 -5.75
CA LEU A 51 -34.42 -70.35 -5.38
C LEU A 51 -33.54 -70.50 -4.13
N TYR A 52 -34.01 -71.22 -3.11
CA TYR A 52 -33.20 -71.50 -1.91
C TYR A 52 -31.95 -72.31 -2.27
N HIS A 53 -32.07 -73.29 -3.17
CA HIS A 53 -30.93 -74.07 -3.65
C HIS A 53 -29.92 -73.21 -4.43
N ALA A 54 -30.40 -72.37 -5.35
CA ALA A 54 -29.56 -71.43 -6.11
C ALA A 54 -28.81 -70.47 -5.18
N LYS A 55 -29.51 -69.91 -4.18
CA LYS A 55 -28.91 -69.04 -3.16
C LYS A 55 -27.86 -69.79 -2.32
N SER A 56 -28.16 -71.01 -1.89
CA SER A 56 -27.25 -71.86 -1.11
C SER A 56 -25.99 -72.25 -1.90
N GLN A 57 -26.11 -72.45 -3.22
CA GLN A 57 -24.95 -72.68 -4.08
C GLN A 57 -24.08 -71.43 -4.17
N LYS A 58 -24.69 -70.26 -4.40
CA LYS A 58 -23.97 -68.98 -4.45
C LYS A 58 -23.25 -68.64 -3.14
N LEU A 59 -23.84 -68.97 -1.99
CA LEU A 59 -23.23 -68.80 -0.67
C LEU A 59 -21.97 -69.67 -0.45
N ARG A 60 -21.83 -70.79 -1.17
CA ARG A 60 -20.66 -71.67 -1.09
C ARG A 60 -19.53 -71.26 -2.03
N ASP A 61 -19.77 -70.30 -2.90
CA ASP A 61 -18.79 -69.85 -3.89
C ASP A 61 -17.95 -68.69 -3.34
N SER A 62 -16.65 -68.92 -3.11
CA SER A 62 -15.77 -67.98 -2.42
C SER A 62 -15.45 -66.71 -3.23
N GLU A 63 -15.66 -66.73 -4.54
CA GLU A 63 -15.36 -65.62 -5.46
C GLU A 63 -16.55 -64.67 -5.67
N SER A 64 -17.73 -64.97 -5.12
CA SER A 64 -18.92 -64.12 -5.28
C SER A 64 -18.89 -62.91 -4.34
N VAL A 65 -18.87 -61.70 -4.89
CA VAL A 65 -18.78 -60.43 -4.14
C VAL A 65 -20.08 -60.10 -3.36
N SER A 66 -21.22 -60.72 -3.70
CA SER A 66 -22.52 -60.52 -3.03
C SER A 66 -23.20 -61.83 -2.71
N LYS A 67 -23.62 -62.01 -1.45
CA LYS A 67 -24.31 -63.22 -0.93
C LYS A 67 -25.82 -63.25 -1.21
N VAL A 68 -26.28 -62.40 -2.13
CA VAL A 68 -27.70 -62.17 -2.45
C VAL A 68 -27.94 -62.54 -3.92
N LEU A 69 -29.11 -63.11 -4.24
CA LEU A 69 -29.52 -63.37 -5.62
C LEU A 69 -29.98 -62.06 -6.28
N TRP A 70 -29.47 -61.78 -7.48
CA TRP A 70 -29.88 -60.63 -8.28
C TRP A 70 -31.09 -60.97 -9.15
N LEU A 71 -31.73 -59.94 -9.70
CA LEU A 71 -33.03 -60.07 -10.37
C LEU A 71 -33.00 -61.02 -11.57
N ASP A 72 -31.91 -61.00 -12.34
CA ASP A 72 -31.67 -61.89 -13.49
C ASP A 72 -31.50 -63.35 -13.05
N GLU A 73 -30.79 -63.60 -11.95
CA GLU A 73 -30.62 -64.93 -11.36
C GLU A 73 -31.94 -65.47 -10.80
N ILE A 74 -32.76 -64.59 -10.20
CA ILE A 74 -34.10 -64.95 -9.69
C ILE A 74 -35.03 -65.32 -10.87
N GLN A 75 -35.04 -64.54 -11.94
CA GLN A 75 -35.83 -64.86 -13.14
C GLN A 75 -35.40 -66.20 -13.75
N GLN A 76 -34.08 -66.42 -13.89
CA GLN A 76 -33.57 -67.67 -14.44
C GLN A 76 -34.00 -68.90 -13.62
N ALA A 77 -33.98 -68.78 -12.29
CA ALA A 77 -34.41 -69.87 -11.41
C ALA A 77 -35.93 -70.13 -11.48
N VAL A 78 -36.75 -69.09 -11.66
CA VAL A 78 -38.20 -69.22 -11.90
C VAL A 78 -38.47 -69.90 -13.25
N ASP A 79 -37.77 -69.48 -14.30
CA ASP A 79 -37.89 -70.08 -15.63
C ASP A 79 -37.47 -71.56 -15.61
N GLU A 80 -36.40 -71.89 -14.88
CA GLU A 80 -35.93 -73.27 -14.71
C GLU A 80 -36.96 -74.14 -13.98
N ALA A 81 -37.54 -73.65 -12.88
CA ALA A 81 -38.59 -74.33 -12.14
C ALA A 81 -39.85 -74.57 -12.99
N ASN A 82 -40.19 -73.65 -13.89
CA ASN A 82 -41.31 -73.82 -14.82
C ASN A 82 -41.04 -74.89 -15.88
N VAL A 83 -39.84 -74.91 -16.44
CA VAL A 83 -39.40 -75.90 -17.43
C VAL A 83 -39.39 -77.32 -16.84
N ASP A 84 -39.11 -77.46 -15.55
CA ASP A 84 -39.05 -78.76 -14.87
C ASP A 84 -40.41 -79.45 -14.77
N GLU A 85 -41.51 -78.73 -14.54
CA GLU A 85 -42.87 -79.30 -14.57
C GLU A 85 -43.24 -79.79 -15.99
N ASP A 86 -42.90 -79.02 -17.02
CA ASP A 86 -43.22 -79.41 -18.40
C ASP A 86 -42.39 -80.61 -18.88
N ARG A 87 -41.12 -80.69 -18.47
CA ARG A 87 -40.32 -81.91 -18.65
C ARG A 87 -40.95 -83.09 -17.92
N ALA A 88 -41.42 -82.90 -16.69
CA ALA A 88 -42.03 -83.97 -15.93
C ALA A 88 -43.35 -84.47 -16.55
N LYS A 89 -44.19 -83.57 -17.09
CA LYS A 89 -45.39 -83.94 -17.86
C LYS A 89 -45.03 -84.74 -19.11
N GLN A 90 -44.02 -84.30 -19.87
CA GLN A 90 -43.55 -85.02 -21.07
C GLN A 90 -43.04 -86.42 -20.73
N TRP A 91 -42.32 -86.57 -19.61
CA TRP A 91 -41.84 -87.87 -19.13
C TRP A 91 -42.98 -88.81 -18.70
N ILE A 92 -44.02 -88.29 -18.04
CA ILE A 92 -45.20 -89.09 -17.68
C ILE A 92 -45.91 -89.59 -18.94
N THR A 93 -46.12 -88.72 -19.93
CA THR A 93 -46.72 -89.10 -21.22
C THR A 93 -45.87 -90.15 -21.93
N LEU A 94 -44.54 -89.99 -21.98
CA LEU A 94 -43.62 -90.97 -22.56
C LEU A 94 -43.74 -92.35 -21.89
N VAL A 95 -43.82 -92.40 -20.55
CA VAL A 95 -43.96 -93.67 -19.82
C VAL A 95 -45.31 -94.32 -20.11
N VAL A 96 -46.39 -93.54 -20.24
CA VAL A 96 -47.72 -94.04 -20.62
C VAL A 96 -47.68 -94.61 -22.04
N ASP A 97 -47.13 -93.88 -23.00
CA ASP A 97 -47.07 -94.28 -24.41
C ASP A 97 -46.21 -95.54 -24.61
N VAL A 98 -45.05 -95.62 -23.92
CA VAL A 98 -44.18 -96.80 -23.95
C VAL A 98 -44.89 -98.01 -23.34
N ASN A 99 -45.61 -97.84 -22.22
CA ASN A 99 -46.37 -98.94 -21.61
C ASN A 99 -47.51 -99.43 -22.52
N GLN A 100 -48.22 -98.53 -23.20
CA GLN A 100 -49.27 -98.87 -24.17
C GLN A 100 -48.68 -99.61 -25.39
N CYS A 101 -47.52 -99.19 -25.87
CA CYS A 101 -46.79 -99.85 -26.96
C CYS A 101 -46.35 -101.27 -26.58
N LEU A 102 -45.86 -101.46 -25.35
CA LEU A 102 -45.49 -102.78 -24.80
C LEU A 102 -46.71 -103.71 -24.64
N GLU A 103 -47.89 -103.20 -24.29
CA GLU A 103 -49.14 -104.00 -24.22
C GLU A 103 -49.63 -104.50 -25.58
N GLY A 104 -49.37 -103.74 -26.66
CA GLY A 104 -49.76 -104.08 -28.03
C GLY A 104 -48.94 -105.19 -28.71
N LYS A 105 -47.89 -105.72 -28.07
CA LYS A 105 -47.00 -106.80 -28.56
C LYS A 105 -46.35 -106.57 -29.95
N LYS A 106 -46.12 -105.32 -30.36
CA LYS A 106 -45.47 -104.98 -31.64
C LYS A 106 -44.10 -104.33 -31.43
N SER A 107 -43.02 -105.04 -31.78
CA SER A 107 -41.64 -104.55 -31.64
C SER A 107 -41.30 -103.39 -32.60
N SER A 108 -41.91 -103.35 -33.80
CA SER A 108 -41.60 -102.35 -34.83
C SER A 108 -41.87 -100.91 -34.42
N ASP A 109 -42.85 -100.70 -33.54
CA ASP A 109 -43.38 -99.38 -33.22
C ASP A 109 -42.64 -98.73 -32.02
N ILE A 110 -41.83 -99.50 -31.28
CA ILE A 110 -41.10 -98.99 -30.10
C ILE A 110 -40.11 -97.88 -30.47
N LEU A 111 -39.55 -97.95 -31.68
CA LEU A 111 -38.54 -97.02 -32.16
C LEU A 111 -39.15 -95.67 -32.53
N SER A 112 -40.35 -95.66 -33.10
CA SER A 112 -41.07 -94.42 -33.38
C SER A 112 -41.56 -93.78 -32.09
N THR A 113 -42.13 -94.55 -31.15
CA THR A 113 -42.57 -94.05 -29.84
C THR A 113 -41.42 -93.47 -29.01
N LEU A 114 -40.25 -94.12 -28.98
CA LEU A 114 -39.07 -93.60 -28.27
C LEU A 114 -38.47 -92.36 -28.95
N LYS A 115 -38.54 -92.25 -30.28
CA LYS A 115 -38.03 -91.10 -31.04
C LYS A 115 -38.98 -89.90 -31.06
N SER A 116 -40.29 -90.11 -31.07
CA SER A 116 -41.29 -89.03 -31.10
C SER A 116 -41.42 -88.29 -29.77
N SER A 117 -41.09 -88.98 -28.67
CA SER A 117 -41.44 -88.54 -27.32
C SER A 117 -40.22 -88.26 -26.42
N THR A 118 -38.99 -88.27 -26.98
CA THR A 118 -37.76 -87.87 -26.27
C THR A 118 -37.10 -86.65 -26.93
N CYS A 119 -36.63 -85.70 -26.11
CA CYS A 119 -35.96 -84.48 -26.63
C CYS A 119 -34.55 -84.73 -27.19
N ASN A 120 -33.97 -85.93 -27.03
CA ASN A 120 -32.65 -86.30 -27.55
C ASN A 120 -32.73 -87.54 -28.44
N SER A 121 -33.29 -87.36 -29.65
CA SER A 121 -33.43 -88.38 -30.69
C SER A 121 -32.10 -88.96 -31.21
N ASN A 122 -30.96 -88.32 -30.90
CA ASN A 122 -29.64 -88.69 -31.40
C ASN A 122 -28.98 -89.87 -30.66
N ASP A 123 -29.50 -90.28 -29.50
CA ASP A 123 -28.89 -91.34 -28.71
C ASP A 123 -29.45 -92.75 -28.96
N ILE A 124 -30.54 -92.87 -29.72
CA ILE A 124 -31.25 -94.12 -30.01
C ILE A 124 -30.75 -94.73 -31.32
N ILE A 125 -30.07 -95.87 -31.26
CA ILE A 125 -29.53 -96.60 -32.41
C ILE A 125 -30.65 -97.44 -33.06
N PRO A 126 -31.07 -97.17 -34.32
CA PRO A 126 -32.19 -97.86 -34.97
C PRO A 126 -32.02 -99.37 -35.10
N GLU A 127 -30.79 -99.84 -35.27
CA GLU A 127 -30.47 -101.24 -35.54
C GLU A 127 -30.62 -102.16 -34.31
N CYS A 128 -30.86 -101.59 -33.12
CA CYS A 128 -31.02 -102.33 -31.85
C CYS A 128 -32.47 -102.37 -31.33
N ALA A 129 -33.45 -102.05 -32.18
CA ALA A 129 -34.87 -101.90 -31.83
C ALA A 129 -35.46 -103.08 -31.04
N ASP A 130 -35.29 -104.29 -31.55
CA ASP A 130 -35.85 -105.52 -30.96
C ASP A 130 -35.24 -105.80 -29.58
N ARG A 131 -33.97 -105.45 -29.38
CA ARG A 131 -33.29 -105.60 -28.08
C ARG A 131 -33.79 -104.58 -27.05
N TYR A 132 -34.15 -103.37 -27.49
CA TYR A 132 -34.79 -102.40 -26.59
C TYR A 132 -36.18 -102.87 -26.17
N TYR A 133 -36.95 -103.43 -27.10
CA TYR A 133 -38.27 -104.00 -26.83
C TYR A 133 -38.19 -105.14 -25.80
N ASP A 134 -37.29 -106.11 -26.01
CA ASP A 134 -37.11 -107.26 -25.10
C ASP A 134 -36.62 -106.84 -23.71
N ALA A 135 -35.71 -105.86 -23.62
CA ALA A 135 -35.22 -105.35 -22.35
C ALA A 135 -36.31 -104.59 -21.56
N LEU A 136 -37.14 -103.80 -22.26
CA LEU A 136 -38.26 -103.09 -21.66
C LEU A 136 -39.38 -104.06 -21.23
N MET A 137 -39.64 -105.12 -21.99
CA MET A 137 -40.56 -106.20 -21.61
C MET A 137 -40.07 -106.95 -20.36
N LYS A 138 -38.79 -107.34 -20.31
CA LYS A 138 -38.19 -107.94 -19.10
C LYS A 138 -38.25 -107.02 -17.89
N ALA A 139 -38.05 -105.72 -18.07
CA ALA A 139 -38.18 -104.74 -16.99
C ALA A 139 -39.64 -104.58 -16.50
N LYS A 140 -40.63 -104.71 -17.39
CA LYS A 140 -42.06 -104.76 -17.05
C LYS A 140 -42.40 -106.03 -16.24
N GLU A 141 -41.90 -107.18 -16.66
CA GLU A 141 -42.12 -108.48 -15.99
C GLU A 141 -41.45 -108.55 -14.60
N LEU A 142 -40.19 -108.13 -14.48
CA LEU A 142 -39.44 -108.08 -13.21
C LEU A 142 -40.07 -107.17 -12.14
N LYS A 143 -40.89 -106.20 -12.54
CA LYS A 143 -41.63 -105.32 -11.62
C LYS A 143 -43.08 -105.73 -11.39
N SER A 144 -43.62 -106.70 -12.15
CA SER A 144 -44.93 -107.28 -11.91
C SER A 144 -44.97 -108.17 -10.65
N GLU A 145 -43.83 -108.67 -10.17
CA GLU A 145 -43.71 -109.42 -8.91
C GLU A 145 -43.57 -108.53 -7.67
N MET A 146 -43.21 -107.25 -7.83
CA MET A 146 -43.20 -106.24 -6.76
C MET A 146 -44.45 -105.35 -6.85
N GLY A 147 -45.61 -105.89 -6.48
CA GLY A 147 -46.82 -105.17 -6.03
C GLY A 147 -47.20 -103.83 -6.70
N LYS A 148 -48.12 -103.90 -7.67
CA LYS A 148 -49.07 -102.88 -8.16
C LYS A 148 -48.53 -101.47 -8.49
N PHE A 149 -48.33 -101.23 -9.79
CA PHE A 149 -48.41 -99.88 -10.37
C PHE A 149 -49.06 -99.89 -11.76
N VAL A 150 -50.40 -100.00 -11.82
CA VAL A 150 -51.22 -99.52 -12.96
C VAL A 150 -52.57 -99.04 -12.41
N PHE A 151 -53.07 -97.95 -13.00
CA PHE A 151 -54.26 -97.16 -12.68
C PHE A 151 -54.08 -96.16 -11.56
N TYR A 152 -53.94 -94.87 -11.90
CA TYR A 152 -54.83 -93.84 -11.37
C TYR A 152 -54.94 -92.68 -12.36
N SER A 153 -56.16 -92.47 -12.82
CA SER A 153 -56.66 -91.32 -13.56
C SER A 153 -56.43 -90.02 -12.79
N ALA A 154 -56.18 -88.95 -13.54
CA ALA A 154 -56.10 -87.58 -13.05
C ALA A 154 -57.33 -87.20 -12.20
N GLN A 155 -57.12 -86.93 -10.89
CA GLN A 155 -57.84 -85.91 -10.12
C GLN A 155 -57.38 -85.91 -8.64
N THR A 156 -56.41 -85.05 -8.30
CA THR A 156 -56.39 -84.17 -7.10
C THR A 156 -55.04 -83.43 -7.01
N LYS A 157 -55.10 -82.09 -6.90
CA LYS A 157 -53.94 -81.17 -7.05
C LYS A 157 -52.89 -81.24 -5.95
N TYR A 158 -53.12 -81.95 -4.84
CA TYR A 158 -52.29 -81.86 -3.62
C TYR A 158 -51.34 -83.06 -3.37
N PHE A 159 -51.29 -84.05 -4.26
CA PHE A 159 -50.38 -85.22 -4.14
C PHE A 159 -49.28 -85.30 -5.21
N LYS A 160 -49.12 -84.26 -6.05
CA LYS A 160 -48.11 -84.23 -7.13
C LYS A 160 -46.67 -84.08 -6.59
N TYR A 161 -46.42 -83.18 -5.63
CA TYR A 161 -45.04 -82.82 -5.25
C TYR A 161 -44.29 -83.93 -4.47
N ASN A 162 -44.96 -84.64 -3.54
CA ASN A 162 -44.33 -85.77 -2.84
C ASN A 162 -44.21 -87.03 -3.71
N PHE A 163 -45.06 -87.17 -4.74
CA PHE A 163 -44.88 -88.20 -5.79
C PHE A 163 -43.66 -87.89 -6.66
N TYR A 164 -43.40 -86.61 -6.98
CA TYR A 164 -42.20 -86.19 -7.70
C TYR A 164 -40.92 -86.45 -6.87
N LYS A 165 -40.88 -86.16 -5.56
CA LYS A 165 -39.67 -86.38 -4.76
C LYS A 165 -39.31 -87.87 -4.57
N TYR A 166 -40.31 -88.76 -4.43
CA TYR A 166 -40.07 -90.20 -4.26
C TYR A 166 -39.94 -90.97 -5.59
N CYS A 167 -40.65 -90.62 -6.66
CA CYS A 167 -40.54 -91.31 -7.95
C CYS A 167 -39.39 -90.79 -8.82
N PHE A 168 -39.01 -89.50 -8.74
CA PHE A 168 -37.89 -88.97 -9.52
C PHE A 168 -36.55 -89.57 -9.08
N PHE A 169 -36.34 -89.79 -7.78
CA PHE A 169 -35.11 -90.41 -7.27
C PHE A 169 -35.09 -91.95 -7.44
N ASN A 170 -36.20 -92.65 -7.16
CA ASN A 170 -36.18 -94.12 -7.15
C ASN A 170 -36.66 -94.78 -8.46
N ILE A 171 -37.56 -94.16 -9.23
CA ILE A 171 -38.05 -94.76 -10.49
C ILE A 171 -37.21 -94.31 -11.67
N LEU A 172 -36.89 -93.01 -11.80
CA LEU A 172 -35.96 -92.54 -12.84
C LEU A 172 -34.55 -93.07 -12.59
N GLY A 173 -34.11 -93.19 -11.33
CA GLY A 173 -32.83 -93.80 -10.97
C GLY A 173 -32.73 -95.27 -11.38
N PHE A 174 -33.78 -96.07 -11.14
CA PHE A 174 -33.77 -97.50 -11.50
C PHE A 174 -34.00 -97.74 -13.00
N PHE A 175 -34.83 -96.93 -13.68
CA PHE A 175 -35.05 -97.01 -15.12
C PHE A 175 -33.87 -96.42 -15.92
N LEU A 176 -33.25 -95.31 -15.49
CA LEU A 176 -32.00 -94.81 -16.08
C LEU A 176 -30.82 -95.72 -15.76
N LEU A 177 -30.71 -96.34 -14.57
CA LEU A 177 -29.64 -97.33 -14.35
C LEU A 177 -29.82 -98.52 -15.29
N TYR A 178 -31.00 -99.16 -15.36
CA TYR A 178 -31.17 -100.35 -16.21
C TYR A 178 -31.15 -100.04 -17.72
N PHE A 179 -31.73 -98.91 -18.16
CA PHE A 179 -31.71 -98.49 -19.56
C PHE A 179 -30.33 -97.99 -20.02
N LYS A 180 -29.55 -97.36 -19.14
CA LYS A 180 -28.17 -96.91 -19.45
C LYS A 180 -27.14 -98.03 -19.32
N PHE A 181 -27.37 -99.05 -18.47
CA PHE A 181 -26.43 -100.15 -18.24
C PHE A 181 -26.48 -101.23 -19.34
N TRP A 182 -27.59 -101.41 -20.06
CA TRP A 182 -27.69 -102.42 -21.12
C TRP A 182 -27.44 -101.89 -22.54
N VAL A 183 -27.72 -100.61 -22.82
CA VAL A 183 -27.40 -99.96 -24.11
C VAL A 183 -25.90 -99.60 -24.22
N THR A 184 -25.14 -99.75 -23.13
CA THR A 184 -23.68 -99.55 -23.09
C THR A 184 -22.89 -100.87 -23.02
N CYS A 185 -23.43 -101.97 -23.54
CA CYS A 185 -22.61 -103.15 -23.84
C CYS A 185 -21.61 -102.84 -24.97
N THR A 186 -20.43 -102.35 -24.55
CA THR A 186 -19.07 -102.30 -25.14
C THR A 186 -18.88 -102.06 -26.64
N GLU A 187 -19.71 -102.57 -27.56
CA GLU A 187 -19.52 -102.38 -29.00
C GLU A 187 -20.16 -101.09 -29.54
N CYS A 188 -21.31 -100.66 -29.02
CA CYS A 188 -21.95 -99.40 -29.43
C CYS A 188 -21.24 -98.15 -28.88
N ALA A 189 -20.70 -98.23 -27.65
CA ALA A 189 -19.89 -97.17 -27.06
C ALA A 189 -18.55 -96.99 -27.81
N PHE A 190 -17.97 -98.11 -28.29
CA PHE A 190 -16.78 -98.08 -29.14
C PHE A 190 -17.06 -97.39 -30.49
N TRP A 191 -18.19 -97.68 -31.12
CA TRP A 191 -18.56 -97.05 -32.40
C TRP A 191 -18.95 -95.57 -32.28
N LYS A 192 -19.70 -95.18 -31.22
CA LYS A 192 -19.98 -93.75 -30.93
C LYS A 192 -18.69 -92.99 -30.60
N GLY A 193 -17.80 -93.58 -29.81
CA GLY A 193 -16.47 -93.03 -29.51
C GLY A 193 -15.62 -92.87 -30.77
N TYR A 194 -15.54 -93.90 -31.61
CA TYR A 194 -14.79 -93.86 -32.87
C TYR A 194 -15.31 -92.80 -33.84
N LYS A 195 -16.64 -92.66 -34.00
CA LYS A 195 -17.24 -91.63 -34.87
C LYS A 195 -16.97 -90.22 -34.35
N GLN A 196 -17.15 -89.99 -33.05
CA GLN A 196 -16.89 -88.69 -32.42
C GLN A 196 -15.40 -88.34 -32.49
N GLN A 197 -14.52 -89.31 -32.27
CA GLN A 197 -13.08 -89.14 -32.36
C GLN A 197 -12.64 -88.87 -33.80
N LYS A 198 -13.27 -89.51 -34.79
CA LYS A 198 -13.02 -89.23 -36.21
C LYS A 198 -13.50 -87.83 -36.62
N GLU A 199 -14.70 -87.41 -36.21
CA GLU A 199 -15.18 -86.04 -36.45
C GLU A 199 -14.32 -84.99 -35.75
N TYR A 200 -13.91 -85.26 -34.50
CA TYR A 200 -13.00 -84.40 -33.76
C TYR A 200 -11.64 -84.31 -34.45
N MET A 201 -11.08 -85.44 -34.87
CA MET A 201 -9.83 -85.46 -35.65
C MET A 201 -9.98 -84.71 -36.97
N HIS A 202 -11.12 -84.83 -37.65
CA HIS A 202 -11.38 -84.09 -38.89
C HIS A 202 -11.48 -82.58 -38.65
N ARG A 203 -12.21 -82.13 -37.63
CA ARG A 203 -12.29 -80.70 -37.25
C ARG A 203 -10.94 -80.15 -36.80
N ARG A 204 -10.20 -80.93 -36.02
CA ARG A 204 -8.86 -80.59 -35.57
C ARG A 204 -7.90 -80.48 -36.75
N GLN A 205 -7.98 -81.40 -37.71
CA GLN A 205 -7.19 -81.33 -38.95
C GLN A 205 -7.59 -80.10 -39.77
N THR A 206 -8.89 -79.81 -39.92
CA THR A 206 -9.36 -78.59 -40.59
C THR A 206 -8.85 -77.32 -39.91
N PHE A 207 -8.77 -77.26 -38.58
CA PHE A 207 -8.18 -76.13 -37.86
C PHE A 207 -6.66 -76.05 -38.03
N ILE A 208 -5.95 -77.19 -38.05
CA ILE A 208 -4.50 -77.25 -38.30
C ILE A 208 -4.20 -76.78 -39.72
N ASP A 209 -4.93 -77.28 -40.72
CA ASP A 209 -4.76 -76.94 -42.13
C ASP A 209 -5.09 -75.46 -42.41
N ASN A 210 -5.93 -74.82 -41.57
CA ASN A 210 -6.32 -73.41 -41.70
C ASN A 210 -5.74 -72.51 -40.58
N THR A 211 -4.68 -72.93 -39.91
CA THR A 211 -4.10 -72.20 -38.77
C THR A 211 -3.77 -70.75 -39.11
N ASP A 212 -3.16 -70.51 -40.28
CA ASP A 212 -2.78 -69.16 -40.72
C ASP A 212 -3.98 -68.23 -40.92
N SER A 213 -5.08 -68.76 -41.45
CA SER A 213 -6.33 -68.01 -41.65
C SER A 213 -6.99 -67.68 -40.31
N ILE A 214 -6.98 -68.62 -39.36
CA ILE A 214 -7.52 -68.43 -38.00
C ILE A 214 -6.71 -67.36 -37.25
N VAL A 215 -5.37 -67.43 -37.31
CA VAL A 215 -4.48 -66.43 -36.71
C VAL A 215 -4.74 -65.04 -37.32
N LYS A 216 -4.91 -64.95 -38.64
CA LYS A 216 -5.27 -63.69 -39.32
C LYS A 216 -6.61 -63.14 -38.82
N ILE A 217 -7.66 -63.95 -38.76
CA ILE A 217 -8.98 -63.52 -38.28
C ILE A 217 -8.92 -63.10 -36.80
N GLN A 218 -8.23 -63.86 -35.95
CA GLN A 218 -8.03 -63.50 -34.55
C GLN A 218 -7.24 -62.19 -34.40
N SER A 219 -6.23 -61.97 -35.23
CA SER A 219 -5.46 -60.72 -35.24
C SER A 219 -6.31 -59.53 -35.68
N TRP A 220 -7.19 -59.70 -36.68
CA TRP A 220 -8.14 -58.67 -37.11
C TRP A 220 -9.15 -58.34 -36.03
N PHE A 221 -9.68 -59.35 -35.33
CA PHE A 221 -10.61 -59.13 -34.24
C PHE A 221 -9.94 -58.43 -33.04
N ARG A 222 -8.73 -58.87 -32.65
CA ARG A 222 -7.91 -58.19 -31.63
C ARG A 222 -7.63 -56.73 -32.01
N MET A 223 -7.26 -56.48 -33.27
CA MET A 223 -7.04 -55.12 -33.79
C MET A 223 -8.33 -54.30 -33.78
N ALA A 224 -9.46 -54.85 -34.23
CA ALA A 224 -10.73 -54.14 -34.27
C ALA A 224 -11.21 -53.75 -32.86
N THR A 225 -11.08 -54.67 -31.89
CA THR A 225 -11.40 -54.39 -30.48
C THR A 225 -10.46 -53.34 -29.90
N ALA A 226 -9.15 -53.46 -30.09
CA ALA A 226 -8.19 -52.46 -29.63
C ALA A 226 -8.42 -51.08 -30.26
N ARG A 227 -8.74 -51.04 -31.56
CA ARG A 227 -9.07 -49.80 -32.28
C ARG A 227 -10.37 -49.19 -31.77
N LYS A 228 -11.39 -49.98 -31.49
CA LYS A 228 -12.65 -49.51 -30.88
C LYS A 228 -12.40 -48.90 -29.50
N SER A 229 -11.63 -49.56 -28.65
CA SER A 229 -11.25 -49.04 -27.32
C SER A 229 -10.44 -47.75 -27.41
N TYR A 230 -9.47 -47.67 -28.33
CA TYR A 230 -8.69 -46.45 -28.57
C TYR A 230 -9.56 -45.29 -29.07
N LEU A 231 -10.44 -45.53 -30.05
CA LEU A 231 -11.33 -44.51 -30.58
C LEU A 231 -12.33 -44.01 -29.54
N SER A 232 -12.85 -44.90 -28.69
CA SER A 232 -13.71 -44.52 -27.57
C SER A 232 -12.97 -43.63 -26.56
N ARG A 233 -11.70 -43.94 -26.24
CA ARG A 233 -10.84 -43.12 -25.37
C ARG A 233 -10.51 -41.76 -26.00
N LEU A 234 -10.22 -41.73 -27.30
CA LEU A 234 -9.95 -40.50 -28.04
C LEU A 234 -11.20 -39.61 -28.09
N GLN A 235 -12.37 -40.20 -28.33
CA GLN A 235 -13.64 -39.49 -28.32
C GLN A 235 -13.94 -38.91 -26.94
N TYR A 236 -13.72 -39.69 -25.87
CA TYR A 236 -13.83 -39.19 -24.50
C TYR A 236 -12.96 -37.94 -24.25
N PHE A 237 -11.69 -37.93 -24.70
CA PHE A 237 -10.84 -36.74 -24.54
C PHE A 237 -11.28 -35.57 -25.41
N ARG A 238 -11.84 -35.82 -26.61
CA ARG A 238 -12.39 -34.77 -27.47
C ARG A 238 -13.64 -34.15 -26.86
N ASP A 239 -14.53 -34.97 -26.33
CA ASP A 239 -15.78 -34.53 -25.69
C ASP A 239 -15.51 -33.71 -24.42
N HIS A 240 -14.41 -33.99 -23.72
CA HIS A 240 -14.02 -33.30 -22.47
C HIS A 240 -12.87 -32.30 -22.65
N ASN A 241 -12.61 -31.81 -23.87
CA ASN A 241 -11.45 -30.96 -24.15
C ASN A 241 -11.49 -29.65 -23.34
N ASN A 242 -12.69 -29.07 -23.14
CA ASN A 242 -12.86 -27.84 -22.38
C ASN A 242 -12.56 -28.03 -20.89
N GLU A 243 -12.98 -29.16 -20.31
CA GLU A 243 -12.69 -29.56 -18.93
C GLU A 243 -11.20 -29.79 -18.75
N ILE A 244 -10.54 -30.47 -19.71
CA ILE A 244 -9.10 -30.71 -19.69
C ILE A 244 -8.33 -29.38 -19.73
N VAL A 245 -8.71 -28.43 -20.59
CA VAL A 245 -8.07 -27.10 -20.64
C VAL A 245 -8.27 -26.35 -19.32
N LYS A 246 -9.45 -26.43 -18.69
CA LYS A 246 -9.69 -25.84 -17.35
C LYS A 246 -8.83 -26.48 -16.26
N ILE A 247 -8.70 -27.81 -16.26
CA ILE A 247 -7.84 -28.53 -15.30
C ILE A 247 -6.38 -28.17 -15.54
N GLN A 248 -5.93 -28.15 -16.80
CA GLN A 248 -4.57 -27.76 -17.16
C GLN A 248 -4.26 -26.30 -16.79
N SER A 249 -5.19 -25.37 -17.01
CA SER A 249 -5.02 -23.96 -16.65
C SER A 249 -4.96 -23.79 -15.12
N LEU A 250 -5.81 -24.51 -14.37
CA LEU A 250 -5.77 -24.52 -12.91
C LEU A 250 -4.45 -25.09 -12.38
N LEU A 251 -3.97 -26.21 -12.94
CA LEU A 251 -2.69 -26.80 -12.56
C LEU A 251 -1.51 -25.89 -12.91
N ARG A 252 -1.52 -25.24 -14.08
CA ARG A 252 -0.53 -24.23 -14.46
C ARG A 252 -0.54 -23.03 -13.51
N ALA A 253 -1.73 -22.56 -13.12
CA ALA A 253 -1.89 -21.45 -12.19
C ALA A 253 -1.42 -21.82 -10.77
N ASN A 254 -1.76 -23.01 -10.27
CA ASN A 254 -1.27 -23.51 -8.98
C ASN A 254 0.25 -23.66 -8.98
N LYS A 255 0.83 -24.24 -10.04
CA LYS A 255 2.28 -24.34 -10.20
C LYS A 255 2.96 -22.96 -10.21
N ALA A 256 2.41 -21.99 -10.94
CA ALA A 256 2.92 -20.62 -10.96
C ALA A 256 2.81 -19.93 -9.59
N ARG A 257 1.76 -20.23 -8.82
CA ARG A 257 1.57 -19.72 -7.46
C ARG A 257 2.58 -20.31 -6.48
N ASP A 258 2.87 -21.61 -6.60
CA ASP A 258 3.88 -22.27 -5.77
C ASP A 258 5.31 -21.82 -6.13
N ASP A 259 5.60 -21.63 -7.43
CA ASP A 259 6.84 -20.99 -7.89
C ASP A 259 6.98 -19.58 -7.27
N TYR A 260 5.90 -18.78 -7.25
CA TYR A 260 5.90 -17.44 -6.65
C TYR A 260 6.07 -17.47 -5.12
N LYS A 261 5.38 -18.38 -4.42
CA LYS A 261 5.59 -18.58 -2.97
C LYS A 261 7.03 -18.95 -2.65
N THR A 262 7.64 -19.79 -3.48
CA THR A 262 9.04 -20.19 -3.34
C THR A 262 9.98 -18.99 -3.52
N LEU A 263 9.70 -18.10 -4.48
CA LEU A 263 10.47 -16.87 -4.68
C LEU A 263 10.37 -15.90 -3.50
N VAL A 264 9.16 -15.74 -2.92
CA VAL A 264 8.91 -14.77 -1.86
C VAL A 264 9.37 -15.28 -0.50
N GLY A 265 9.12 -16.56 -0.19
CA GLY A 265 9.31 -17.14 1.14
C GLY A 265 10.63 -17.89 1.36
N SER A 266 11.37 -18.26 0.31
CA SER A 266 12.67 -18.92 0.47
C SER A 266 13.80 -17.90 0.57
N GLU A 267 14.74 -18.11 1.50
CA GLU A 267 15.99 -17.35 1.56
C GLU A 267 16.91 -17.66 0.36
N ASN A 268 16.82 -18.88 -0.17
CA ASN A 268 17.63 -19.38 -1.28
C ASN A 268 16.72 -19.95 -2.39
N PRO A 269 16.09 -19.11 -3.23
CA PRO A 269 15.23 -19.60 -4.30
C PRO A 269 16.07 -20.26 -5.42
N PRO A 270 15.59 -21.39 -6.00
CA PRO A 270 16.32 -22.07 -7.06
C PRO A 270 16.32 -21.24 -8.35
N LEU A 271 17.40 -21.34 -9.13
CA LEU A 271 17.60 -20.59 -10.37
C LEU A 271 16.46 -20.78 -11.39
N THR A 272 15.87 -21.98 -11.43
CA THR A 272 14.73 -22.29 -12.30
C THR A 272 13.49 -21.47 -11.97
N VAL A 273 13.28 -21.12 -10.69
CA VAL A 273 12.21 -20.24 -10.23
C VAL A 273 12.58 -18.79 -10.54
N ILE A 274 13.81 -18.35 -10.21
CA ILE A 274 14.29 -16.99 -10.49
C ILE A 274 14.10 -16.66 -11.97
N ARG A 275 14.59 -17.52 -12.87
CA ARG A 275 14.48 -17.36 -14.33
C ARG A 275 13.05 -17.13 -14.80
N LYS A 276 12.08 -17.87 -14.25
CA LYS A 276 10.66 -17.69 -14.62
C LYS A 276 10.16 -16.29 -14.32
N PHE A 277 10.75 -15.57 -13.36
CA PHE A 277 10.33 -14.24 -12.92
C PHE A 277 11.30 -13.12 -13.30
N VAL A 278 12.39 -13.41 -14.02
CA VAL A 278 13.38 -12.40 -14.47
C VAL A 278 12.74 -11.31 -15.34
N TYR A 279 11.71 -11.65 -16.13
CA TYR A 279 10.98 -10.69 -16.94
C TYR A 279 10.33 -9.57 -16.11
N LEU A 280 10.07 -9.79 -14.81
CA LEU A 280 9.49 -8.76 -13.93
C LEU A 280 10.46 -7.60 -13.65
N LEU A 281 11.76 -7.82 -13.84
CA LEU A 281 12.80 -6.80 -13.75
C LEU A 281 12.88 -5.91 -14.99
N ASP A 282 12.32 -6.35 -16.12
CA ASP A 282 12.21 -5.48 -17.28
C ASP A 282 11.26 -4.31 -16.92
N GLN A 283 11.73 -3.09 -17.15
CA GLN A 283 10.89 -1.91 -17.02
C GLN A 283 9.89 -1.91 -18.18
N SER A 284 8.60 -1.77 -17.87
CA SER A 284 7.58 -1.59 -18.91
C SER A 284 7.60 -0.14 -19.42
N ASP A 285 7.14 0.09 -20.65
CA ASP A 285 6.96 1.45 -21.20
C ASP A 285 6.13 2.34 -20.27
N LEU A 286 5.18 1.75 -19.53
CA LEU A 286 4.38 2.42 -18.51
C LEU A 286 5.23 2.81 -17.29
N ASP A 287 6.09 1.91 -16.79
CA ASP A 287 6.99 2.22 -15.66
C ASP A 287 7.92 3.38 -16.01
N PHE A 288 8.36 3.44 -17.27
CA PHE A 288 9.20 4.51 -17.81
C PHE A 288 8.45 5.85 -17.89
N GLN A 289 7.24 5.86 -18.45
CA GLN A 289 6.39 7.06 -18.48
C GLN A 289 6.08 7.58 -17.08
N GLU A 290 5.74 6.69 -16.14
CA GLU A 290 5.49 7.07 -14.74
C GLU A 290 6.74 7.69 -14.08
N GLU A 291 7.94 7.22 -14.42
CA GLU A 291 9.20 7.75 -13.89
C GLU A 291 9.55 9.13 -14.46
N LEU A 292 9.30 9.33 -15.75
CA LEU A 292 9.45 10.62 -16.42
C LEU A 292 8.44 11.66 -15.89
N GLU A 293 7.19 11.24 -15.67
CA GLU A 293 6.16 12.08 -15.03
C GLU A 293 6.56 12.47 -13.61
N VAL A 294 7.10 11.52 -12.81
CA VAL A 294 7.60 11.82 -11.46
C VAL A 294 8.73 12.84 -11.51
N ALA A 295 9.71 12.69 -12.42
CA ALA A 295 10.81 13.64 -12.57
C ALA A 295 10.29 15.06 -12.93
N ARG A 296 9.42 15.15 -13.93
CA ARG A 296 8.79 16.41 -14.36
C ARG A 296 7.99 17.08 -13.23
N LEU A 297 7.17 16.30 -12.51
CA LEU A 297 6.37 16.82 -11.40
C LEU A 297 7.23 17.27 -10.22
N ARG A 298 8.37 16.62 -9.95
CA ARG A 298 9.30 17.08 -8.90
C ARG A 298 9.86 18.46 -9.24
N GLU A 299 10.32 18.65 -10.47
CA GLU A 299 10.79 19.96 -10.96
C GLU A 299 9.69 21.03 -10.83
N GLU A 300 8.47 20.70 -11.24
CA GLU A 300 7.33 21.61 -11.13
C GLU A 300 6.96 21.94 -9.67
N VAL A 301 7.04 20.97 -8.76
CA VAL A 301 6.80 21.20 -7.33
C VAL A 301 7.86 22.12 -6.73
N VAL A 302 9.15 21.90 -7.02
CA VAL A 302 10.25 22.71 -6.49
C VAL A 302 10.14 24.16 -6.97
N THR A 303 9.93 24.35 -8.28
CA THR A 303 9.74 25.67 -8.87
C THR A 303 8.53 26.39 -8.25
N LYS A 304 7.41 25.69 -8.02
CA LYS A 304 6.22 26.26 -7.37
C LYS A 304 6.41 26.56 -5.88
N ILE A 305 7.15 25.74 -5.13
CA ILE A 305 7.52 26.04 -3.73
C ILE A 305 8.28 27.36 -3.68
N ARG A 306 9.28 27.54 -4.54
CA ARG A 306 10.10 28.76 -4.59
C ARG A 306 9.28 29.97 -5.03
N ALA A 307 8.47 29.83 -6.08
CA ALA A 307 7.57 30.91 -6.51
C ALA A 307 6.64 31.34 -5.37
N ASN A 308 6.08 30.40 -4.62
CA ASN A 308 5.25 30.70 -3.45
C ASN A 308 6.05 31.35 -2.32
N GLN A 309 7.25 30.89 -2.02
CA GLN A 309 8.12 31.53 -1.04
C GLN A 309 8.50 32.95 -1.46
N GLN A 310 8.68 33.20 -2.77
CA GLN A 310 8.95 34.54 -3.29
C GLN A 310 7.71 35.42 -3.19
N LEU A 311 6.52 34.93 -3.55
CA LEU A 311 5.26 35.65 -3.36
C LEU A 311 4.99 35.94 -1.87
N GLU A 312 5.27 34.99 -0.99
CA GLU A 312 5.19 35.18 0.46
C GLU A 312 6.21 36.21 0.95
N LYS A 313 7.45 36.19 0.42
CA LYS A 313 8.43 37.23 0.67
C LYS A 313 7.99 38.58 0.13
N ASP A 314 7.35 38.65 -1.03
CA ASP A 314 6.86 39.87 -1.67
C ASP A 314 5.67 40.47 -0.91
N LEU A 315 4.77 39.62 -0.41
CA LEU A 315 3.70 39.98 0.53
C LEU A 315 4.28 40.51 1.84
N ASN A 316 5.23 39.78 2.44
CA ASN A 316 5.96 40.22 3.62
C ASN A 316 6.80 41.48 3.34
N LEU A 317 7.32 41.69 2.13
CA LEU A 317 8.04 42.88 1.67
C LEU A 317 7.10 44.06 1.44
N MET A 318 5.82 43.84 1.09
CA MET A 318 4.80 44.89 1.12
C MET A 318 4.55 45.37 2.55
N ASP A 319 4.56 44.46 3.54
CA ASP A 319 4.53 44.79 4.98
C ASP A 319 5.88 45.30 5.53
N ILE A 320 7.01 44.94 4.92
CA ILE A 320 8.40 45.30 5.33
C ILE A 320 8.98 46.45 4.49
N LYS A 321 8.22 47.05 3.56
CA LYS A 321 8.67 48.20 2.75
C LYS A 321 8.97 49.48 3.58
N ILE A 322 8.64 49.51 4.86
CA ILE A 322 9.05 50.54 5.84
C ILE A 322 10.30 50.12 6.67
N GLY A 323 10.66 48.84 6.68
CA GLY A 323 11.68 48.31 7.58
C GLY A 323 13.09 48.21 7.01
N LEU A 324 13.30 47.62 5.83
CA LEU A 324 14.65 47.13 5.50
C LEU A 324 14.98 47.21 4.01
N LEU A 325 15.47 48.39 3.64
CA LEU A 325 16.48 48.63 2.60
C LEU A 325 17.88 48.11 3.02
N VAL A 326 17.94 47.14 3.94
CA VAL A 326 19.20 46.62 4.47
C VAL A 326 19.08 45.10 4.59
N LYS A 327 20.01 44.42 3.91
CA LYS A 327 20.30 42.97 3.91
C LYS A 327 19.57 42.12 2.87
N ASN A 328 20.04 42.30 1.65
CA ASN A 328 20.42 41.20 0.76
C ASN A 328 21.16 40.08 1.50
N ARG A 329 20.85 38.82 1.17
CA ARG A 329 21.77 37.78 0.64
C ARG A 329 21.35 36.33 1.01
N ILE A 330 21.03 35.48 0.03
CA ILE A 330 21.78 34.34 -0.61
C ILE A 330 21.98 33.12 0.30
N THR A 331 21.78 31.83 -0.10
CA THR A 331 22.83 30.76 -0.38
C THR A 331 22.38 29.26 -0.50
N LEU A 332 23.16 28.37 -1.19
CA LEU A 332 23.01 26.91 -1.52
C LEU A 332 24.38 26.18 -1.79
N GLU A 333 24.38 24.84 -1.66
CA GLU A 333 25.28 23.78 -2.22
C GLU A 333 26.78 23.72 -2.00
N VAL A 334 27.23 22.71 -1.22
CA VAL A 334 28.09 21.55 -1.63
C VAL A 334 28.10 20.52 -0.47
N SER A 335 27.04 19.75 -0.24
CA SER A 335 26.96 18.97 1.02
C SER A 335 26.11 17.71 1.04
N GLY A 336 25.53 17.31 -0.09
CA GLY A 336 24.58 16.21 -0.13
C GLY A 336 25.17 14.83 0.25
N THR A 337 26.49 14.65 0.23
CA THR A 337 27.09 13.30 0.24
C THR A 337 27.73 12.88 1.55
N ASN A 338 28.15 13.78 2.43
CA ASN A 338 28.69 13.44 3.76
C ASN A 338 28.13 14.36 4.87
N PRO A 339 27.21 13.88 5.73
CA PRO A 339 26.51 14.71 6.72
C PRO A 339 27.44 15.30 7.79
N LEU A 340 28.66 14.77 7.94
CA LEU A 340 29.62 15.21 8.96
C LEU A 340 30.13 16.64 8.69
N TYR A 341 30.37 17.00 7.43
CA TYR A 341 30.87 18.33 7.07
C TYR A 341 29.83 19.42 7.31
N LEU A 342 28.57 19.16 6.95
CA LEU A 342 27.47 20.07 7.26
C LEU A 342 27.18 20.17 8.75
N ALA A 343 27.20 19.06 9.47
CA ALA A 343 26.99 19.08 10.91
C ALA A 343 28.00 20.02 11.60
N LYS A 344 29.28 19.95 11.20
CA LYS A 344 30.33 20.86 11.67
C LYS A 344 30.14 22.29 11.19
N LEU A 345 29.73 22.51 9.93
CA LEU A 345 29.45 23.85 9.41
C LEU A 345 28.29 24.52 10.18
N ILE A 346 27.18 23.81 10.40
CA ILE A 346 26.04 24.28 11.20
C ILE A 346 26.50 24.74 12.59
N PHE A 347 27.49 24.06 13.16
CA PHE A 347 28.00 24.34 14.49
C PHE A 347 28.82 25.63 14.58
N GLN A 348 29.60 25.96 13.54
CA GLN A 348 30.50 27.12 13.48
C GLN A 348 29.77 28.45 13.17
N MET A 349 28.49 28.40 12.81
CA MET A 349 27.74 29.60 12.44
C MET A 349 27.41 30.49 13.65
N PRO A 350 27.54 31.83 13.50
CA PRO A 350 27.23 32.78 14.56
C PRO A 350 25.71 32.82 14.87
N GLN A 351 25.35 32.66 16.14
CA GLN A 351 23.96 32.61 16.65
C GLN A 351 23.12 33.87 16.35
N ASN A 352 23.76 34.97 15.92
CA ASN A 352 23.13 36.28 15.67
C ASN A 352 22.82 36.55 14.18
N LYS A 353 23.26 35.69 13.24
CA LYS A 353 22.85 35.75 11.83
C LYS A 353 21.69 34.76 11.63
N SER A 354 20.56 35.25 11.11
CA SER A 354 19.29 34.54 10.94
C SER A 354 19.42 33.07 10.52
N THR A 355 18.81 32.14 11.27
CA THR A 355 18.68 30.71 10.91
C THR A 355 17.96 30.50 9.57
N LYS A 356 17.19 31.50 9.09
CA LYS A 356 16.52 31.45 7.78
C LYS A 356 17.49 31.22 6.63
N PHE A 357 18.72 31.72 6.79
CA PHE A 357 19.75 31.57 5.79
C PHE A 357 20.21 30.10 5.66
N MET A 358 20.56 29.47 6.79
CA MET A 358 20.96 28.06 6.84
C MET A 358 19.81 27.11 6.48
N ASP A 359 18.58 27.42 6.89
CA ASP A 359 17.38 26.69 6.47
C ASP A 359 17.30 26.64 4.93
N THR A 360 17.47 27.79 4.27
CA THR A 360 17.42 27.88 2.80
C THR A 360 18.55 27.07 2.16
N VAL A 361 19.79 27.22 2.64
CA VAL A 361 20.97 26.49 2.12
C VAL A 361 20.77 24.99 2.22
N ILE A 362 20.48 24.50 3.43
CA ILE A 362 20.42 23.08 3.74
C ILE A 362 19.21 22.45 3.09
N PHE A 363 18.02 23.07 3.18
CA PHE A 363 16.85 22.48 2.56
C PHE A 363 17.02 22.44 1.05
N THR A 364 17.54 23.48 0.42
CA THR A 364 17.67 23.48 -1.03
C THR A 364 18.77 22.50 -1.50
N LEU A 365 19.82 22.29 -0.71
CA LEU A 365 20.84 21.25 -0.91
C LEU A 365 20.29 19.83 -0.93
N TYR A 366 19.29 19.59 -0.09
CA TYR A 366 18.53 18.35 -0.06
C TYR A 366 17.19 18.48 -0.81
N ASN A 367 17.09 19.45 -1.74
CA ASN A 367 15.91 19.73 -2.56
C ASN A 367 14.57 19.66 -1.80
N TYR A 368 14.55 20.27 -0.61
CA TYR A 368 13.44 20.31 0.36
C TYR A 368 12.90 18.92 0.75
N ALA A 369 13.76 17.90 0.68
CA ALA A 369 13.38 16.50 0.80
C ALA A 369 12.21 16.14 -0.12
N SER A 370 12.28 16.58 -1.38
CA SER A 370 11.29 16.23 -2.40
C SER A 370 11.22 14.71 -2.59
N ASN A 371 12.36 14.03 -2.41
CA ASN A 371 12.53 12.59 -2.59
C ASN A 371 12.60 11.86 -1.25
N GLN A 372 12.23 10.57 -1.24
CA GLN A 372 12.47 9.68 -0.11
C GLN A 372 13.97 9.55 0.25
N ARG A 373 14.83 9.58 -0.78
CA ARG A 373 16.29 9.58 -0.62
C ARG A 373 16.80 10.84 0.08
N GLU A 374 16.38 12.01 -0.40
CA GLU A 374 16.79 13.29 0.17
C GLU A 374 16.25 13.46 1.60
N GLU A 375 15.03 12.99 1.86
CA GLU A 375 14.48 12.92 3.21
C GLU A 375 15.33 12.04 4.14
N TYR A 376 15.74 10.86 3.68
CA TYR A 376 16.63 9.98 4.43
C TYR A 376 17.98 10.67 4.73
N LEU A 377 18.61 11.29 3.73
CA LEU A 377 19.89 11.96 3.90
C LEU A 377 19.78 13.19 4.81
N LEU A 378 18.73 13.99 4.67
CA LEU A 378 18.46 15.15 5.52
C LEU A 378 18.19 14.72 6.98
N LEU A 379 17.47 13.60 7.19
CA LEU A 379 17.28 13.05 8.53
C LEU A 379 18.58 12.55 9.16
N LYS A 380 19.47 11.96 8.36
CA LYS A 380 20.81 11.56 8.81
C LYS A 380 21.67 12.76 9.19
N LEU A 381 21.56 13.86 8.44
CA LEU A 381 22.19 15.12 8.79
C LEU A 381 21.64 15.66 10.12
N PHE A 382 20.31 15.74 10.28
CA PHE A 382 19.72 16.23 11.52
C PHE A 382 20.10 15.39 12.73
N LYS A 383 20.15 14.05 12.58
CA LYS A 383 20.65 13.15 13.62
C LYS A 383 22.08 13.51 14.02
N THR A 384 23.00 13.53 13.04
CA THR A 384 24.42 13.78 13.27
C THR A 384 24.66 15.16 13.89
N ALA A 385 23.99 16.18 13.36
CA ALA A 385 24.09 17.55 13.87
C ALA A 385 23.52 17.69 15.29
N LEU A 386 22.42 17.00 15.61
CA LEU A 386 21.82 17.04 16.93
C LEU A 386 22.67 16.32 17.98
N GLU A 387 23.21 15.15 17.64
CA GLU A 387 24.13 14.40 18.51
C GLU A 387 25.36 15.24 18.84
N GLU A 388 25.92 15.94 17.85
CA GLU A 388 27.06 16.85 18.03
C GLU A 388 26.68 18.10 18.86
N GLU A 389 25.52 18.72 18.60
CA GLU A 389 25.04 19.88 19.37
C GLU A 389 24.84 19.52 20.86
N ILE A 390 24.30 18.33 21.15
CA ILE A 390 24.10 17.86 22.52
C ILE A 390 25.45 17.54 23.18
N LYS A 391 26.36 16.85 22.48
CA LYS A 391 27.71 16.55 23.00
C LYS A 391 28.50 17.81 23.32
N SER A 392 28.44 18.83 22.47
CA SER A 392 29.40 19.95 22.51
C SER A 392 28.85 21.27 23.09
N LYS A 393 27.53 21.52 23.10
CA LYS A 393 26.94 22.81 23.56
C LYS A 393 26.00 22.72 24.77
N VAL A 394 25.51 21.53 25.12
CA VAL A 394 24.52 21.36 26.20
C VAL A 394 25.23 20.96 27.49
N ASP A 395 25.43 21.89 28.42
CA ASP A 395 26.11 21.59 29.69
C ASP A 395 25.14 21.06 30.74
N GLN A 396 23.90 21.52 30.70
CA GLN A 396 22.80 21.03 31.53
C GLN A 396 21.59 20.61 30.70
N VAL A 397 20.84 19.65 31.24
CA VAL A 397 19.60 19.12 30.64
C VAL A 397 18.59 20.24 30.31
N GLN A 398 18.55 21.32 31.10
CA GLN A 398 17.63 22.44 30.91
C GLN A 398 18.03 23.42 29.80
N ASP A 399 19.29 23.43 29.36
CA ASP A 399 19.80 24.39 28.35
C ASP A 399 19.11 24.24 26.99
N ILE A 400 18.60 23.04 26.69
CA ILE A 400 17.83 22.77 25.47
C ILE A 400 16.45 23.46 25.52
N VAL A 401 15.89 23.59 26.72
CA VAL A 401 14.58 24.20 26.95
C VAL A 401 14.69 25.72 26.95
N THR A 402 15.66 26.27 27.68
CA THR A 402 15.88 27.71 27.84
C THR A 402 16.65 28.34 26.67
N GLY A 403 17.48 27.55 26.00
CA GLY A 403 18.36 28.01 24.92
C GLY A 403 17.68 28.10 23.55
N ASN A 404 18.51 28.46 22.57
CA ASN A 404 18.15 28.60 21.16
C ASN A 404 18.86 27.56 20.29
N PRO A 405 18.69 26.24 20.54
CA PRO A 405 19.39 25.18 19.81
C PRO A 405 19.13 25.30 18.31
N THR A 406 20.21 25.33 17.54
CA THR A 406 20.19 25.65 16.10
C THR A 406 19.56 24.49 15.34
N VAL A 407 19.93 23.25 15.66
CA VAL A 407 19.45 22.06 14.96
C VAL A 407 17.97 21.84 15.23
N ILE A 408 17.53 22.01 16.48
CA ILE A 408 16.10 21.91 16.84
C ILE A 408 15.26 22.96 16.10
N LYS A 409 15.74 24.21 15.97
CA LYS A 409 15.05 25.24 15.17
C LYS A 409 14.94 24.83 13.71
N MET A 410 16.02 24.34 13.11
CA MET A 410 16.02 23.87 11.72
C MET A 410 15.05 22.70 11.50
N VAL A 411 15.05 21.71 12.40
CA VAL A 411 14.11 20.56 12.33
C VAL A 411 12.66 21.02 12.41
N VAL A 412 12.35 21.94 13.32
CA VAL A 412 10.99 22.50 13.45
C VAL A 412 10.62 23.33 12.24
N SER A 413 11.54 24.14 11.70
CA SER A 413 11.36 24.94 10.48
C SER A 413 11.06 24.04 9.26
N PHE A 414 11.85 22.99 9.08
CA PHE A 414 11.66 21.99 8.02
C PHE A 414 10.28 21.32 8.07
N ASN A 415 9.89 20.82 9.25
CA ASN A 415 8.59 20.17 9.44
C ASN A 415 7.41 21.15 9.40
N ARG A 416 7.65 22.46 9.45
CA ARG A 416 6.62 23.50 9.26
C ARG A 416 6.46 23.97 7.83
N GLY A 417 7.43 23.69 6.96
CA GLY A 417 7.34 23.99 5.52
C GLY A 417 6.22 23.22 4.82
N ALA A 418 6.07 23.43 3.51
CA ALA A 418 4.97 22.91 2.68
C ALA A 418 4.67 21.41 2.84
N ARG A 419 5.67 20.59 3.21
CA ARG A 419 5.52 19.14 3.42
C ARG A 419 4.86 18.75 4.75
N GLY A 420 5.10 19.48 5.84
CA GLY A 420 4.59 19.16 7.18
C GLY A 420 3.48 20.07 7.68
N GLN A 421 3.27 21.22 7.02
CA GLN A 421 2.13 22.12 7.26
C GLN A 421 0.77 21.42 7.11
N ASN A 422 0.65 20.49 6.14
CA ASN A 422 -0.56 19.68 5.96
C ASN A 422 -0.92 18.84 7.20
N THR A 423 0.07 18.31 7.92
CA THR A 423 -0.16 17.52 9.13
C THR A 423 -0.69 18.39 10.26
N LEU A 424 -0.02 19.52 10.56
CA LEU A 424 -0.47 20.43 11.62
C LEU A 424 -1.85 20.99 11.33
N ARG A 425 -2.13 21.28 10.06
CA ARG A 425 -3.45 21.71 9.61
C ARG A 425 -4.51 20.64 9.83
N GLN A 426 -4.25 19.39 9.44
CA GLN A 426 -5.20 18.29 9.69
C GLN A 426 -5.46 18.06 11.18
N LEU A 427 -4.43 18.27 12.02
CA LEU A 427 -4.49 18.11 13.47
C LEU A 427 -5.27 19.25 14.13
N LEU A 428 -4.84 20.51 13.93
CA LEU A 428 -5.31 21.66 14.70
C LEU A 428 -6.47 22.40 14.02
N ALA A 429 -6.62 22.37 12.70
CA ALA A 429 -7.61 23.20 12.02
C ALA A 429 -9.06 22.95 12.47
N PRO A 430 -9.53 21.71 12.71
CA PRO A 430 -10.91 21.49 13.15
C PRO A 430 -11.21 22.15 14.50
N VAL A 431 -10.32 21.96 15.48
CA VAL A 431 -10.50 22.50 16.83
C VAL A 431 -10.26 24.00 16.89
N VAL A 432 -9.32 24.54 16.11
CA VAL A 432 -9.05 25.98 16.03
C VAL A 432 -10.22 26.71 15.36
N LYS A 433 -10.79 26.16 14.27
CA LYS A 433 -11.98 26.73 13.62
C LYS A 433 -13.18 26.77 14.57
N GLU A 434 -13.42 25.70 15.32
CA GLU A 434 -14.49 25.67 16.32
C GLU A 434 -14.36 26.80 17.37
N ILE A 435 -13.13 27.08 17.83
CA ILE A 435 -12.84 28.15 18.80
C ILE A 435 -13.05 29.54 18.16
N ILE A 436 -12.69 29.70 16.89
CA ILE A 436 -12.80 30.97 16.16
C ILE A 436 -14.27 31.28 15.81
N ASP A 437 -15.04 30.26 15.43
CA ASP A 437 -16.44 30.41 15.02
C ASP A 437 -17.38 30.68 16.22
N ASP A 438 -17.00 30.27 17.43
CA ASP A 438 -17.75 30.55 18.66
C ASP A 438 -17.60 32.02 19.11
N LYS A 439 -18.49 32.88 18.62
CA LYS A 439 -18.54 34.30 18.99
C LYS A 439 -18.92 34.57 20.45
N SER A 440 -19.48 33.58 21.15
CA SER A 440 -19.91 33.71 22.54
C SER A 440 -18.80 33.34 23.53
N LEU A 441 -17.74 32.69 23.05
CA LEU A 441 -16.63 32.25 23.87
C LEU A 441 -15.74 33.43 24.24
N ILE A 442 -15.79 33.82 25.50
CA ILE A 442 -14.88 34.82 26.09
C ILE A 442 -14.14 34.14 27.23
N ILE A 443 -12.87 33.83 27.00
CA ILE A 443 -11.99 33.30 28.04
C ILE A 443 -11.15 34.47 28.56
N ASN A 444 -11.51 34.96 29.75
CA ASN A 444 -10.67 35.91 30.47
C ASN A 444 -10.24 35.30 31.80
N THR A 445 -8.93 35.14 31.96
CA THR A 445 -8.31 34.56 33.16
C THR A 445 -7.80 35.62 34.12
N ASN A 446 -7.81 36.91 33.76
CA ASN A 446 -7.31 37.99 34.61
C ASN A 446 -8.46 38.61 35.44
N PRO A 447 -8.44 38.51 36.79
CA PRO A 447 -9.50 39.04 37.65
C PRO A 447 -9.75 40.54 37.49
N VAL A 448 -8.70 41.33 37.23
CA VAL A 448 -8.81 42.79 37.05
C VAL A 448 -9.52 43.12 35.74
N GLU A 449 -9.24 42.39 34.66
CA GLU A 449 -9.93 42.60 33.39
C GLU A 449 -11.39 42.14 33.46
N VAL A 450 -11.69 41.04 34.14
CA VAL A 450 -13.06 40.57 34.39
C VAL A 450 -13.84 41.61 35.18
N TYR A 451 -13.23 42.21 36.20
CA TYR A 451 -13.81 43.31 36.96
C TYR A 451 -14.08 44.54 36.08
N LYS A 452 -13.09 45.00 35.29
CA LYS A 452 -13.26 46.14 34.38
C LYS A 452 -14.36 45.89 33.36
N ALA A 453 -14.42 44.68 32.79
CA ALA A 453 -15.49 44.29 31.86
C ALA A 453 -16.87 44.28 32.53
N TRP A 454 -16.96 43.83 33.79
CA TRP A 454 -18.21 43.86 34.57
C TRP A 454 -18.65 45.30 34.89
N VAL A 455 -17.74 46.18 35.32
CA VAL A 455 -18.03 47.60 35.57
C VAL A 455 -18.52 48.27 34.28
N ASN A 456 -17.81 48.09 33.17
CA ASN A 456 -18.21 48.65 31.87
C ASN A 456 -19.59 48.12 31.43
N GLN A 457 -19.89 46.84 31.68
CA GLN A 457 -21.18 46.24 31.37
C GLN A 457 -22.31 46.85 32.21
N LEU A 458 -22.05 47.09 33.52
CA LEU A 458 -23.01 47.76 34.40
C LEU A 458 -23.29 49.18 33.92
N GLU A 459 -22.25 49.97 33.64
CA GLU A 459 -22.40 51.36 33.14
C GLU A 459 -23.14 51.42 31.80
N THR A 460 -22.91 50.45 30.92
CA THR A 460 -23.62 50.36 29.64
C THR A 460 -25.09 50.03 29.82
N GLN A 461 -25.44 49.22 30.83
CA GLN A 461 -26.83 48.83 31.12
C GLN A 461 -27.60 49.90 31.90
N THR A 462 -26.93 50.61 32.80
CA THR A 462 -27.56 51.65 33.64
C THR A 462 -27.53 53.03 32.99
N GLY A 463 -26.57 53.29 32.09
CA GLY A 463 -26.34 54.60 31.48
C GLY A 463 -25.70 55.63 32.42
N GLU A 464 -25.32 55.24 33.63
CA GLU A 464 -24.71 56.08 34.66
C GLU A 464 -23.34 55.54 35.08
N ALA A 465 -22.41 56.45 35.43
CA ALA A 465 -21.07 56.08 35.89
C ALA A 465 -21.15 55.28 37.19
N SER A 466 -20.43 54.16 37.25
CA SER A 466 -20.43 53.25 38.38
C SER A 466 -19.80 53.90 39.61
N LYS A 467 -20.30 53.57 40.81
CA LYS A 467 -19.69 53.99 42.09
C LYS A 467 -18.46 53.14 42.47
N LEU A 468 -18.10 52.18 41.61
CA LEU A 468 -16.99 51.27 41.81
C LEU A 468 -15.68 51.89 41.29
N PRO A 469 -14.52 51.66 41.95
CA PRO A 469 -13.24 52.19 41.50
C PRO A 469 -12.79 51.59 40.16
N TYR A 470 -12.29 52.41 39.23
CA TYR A 470 -11.87 51.95 37.90
C TYR A 470 -10.57 51.14 37.90
N ASP A 471 -9.67 51.40 38.85
CA ASP A 471 -8.42 50.65 39.03
C ASP A 471 -8.44 49.91 40.37
N VAL A 472 -8.31 48.59 40.29
CA VAL A 472 -8.34 47.67 41.43
C VAL A 472 -7.16 46.71 41.34
N THR A 473 -6.68 46.27 42.49
CA THR A 473 -5.69 45.19 42.59
C THR A 473 -6.37 43.82 42.41
N THR A 474 -5.60 42.77 42.10
CA THR A 474 -6.12 41.41 41.93
C THR A 474 -6.87 40.91 43.16
N GLU A 475 -6.35 41.18 44.36
CA GLU A 475 -6.97 40.81 45.63
C GLU A 475 -8.31 41.53 45.85
N GLN A 476 -8.37 42.83 45.53
CA GLN A 476 -9.61 43.61 45.61
C GLN A 476 -10.65 43.16 44.59
N ALA A 477 -10.26 42.88 43.35
CA ALA A 477 -11.15 42.37 42.32
C ALA A 477 -11.79 41.04 42.74
N LEU A 478 -11.02 40.17 43.38
CA LEU A 478 -11.48 38.88 43.90
C LEU A 478 -12.37 38.99 45.14
N THR A 479 -12.53 40.16 45.78
CA THR A 479 -13.51 40.30 46.88
C THR A 479 -14.96 40.30 46.37
N TYR A 480 -15.19 40.65 45.11
CA TYR A 480 -16.53 40.74 44.52
C TYR A 480 -17.04 39.36 44.06
N PRO A 481 -18.24 38.93 44.49
CA PRO A 481 -18.78 37.61 44.14
C PRO A 481 -19.01 37.47 42.62
N GLU A 482 -19.40 38.54 41.94
CA GLU A 482 -19.70 38.46 40.50
C GLU A 482 -18.45 38.32 39.64
N VAL A 483 -17.32 38.83 40.12
CA VAL A 483 -16.01 38.59 39.49
C VAL A 483 -15.59 37.15 39.70
N LYS A 484 -15.76 36.58 40.89
CA LYS A 484 -15.48 35.16 41.16
C LYS A 484 -16.34 34.24 40.29
N ASN A 485 -17.65 34.47 40.25
CA ASN A 485 -18.59 33.66 39.46
C ASN A 485 -18.25 33.71 37.95
N LYS A 486 -17.96 34.90 37.40
CA LYS A 486 -17.54 35.05 35.99
C LYS A 486 -16.17 34.43 35.71
N LEU A 487 -15.25 34.50 36.66
CA LEU A 487 -13.92 33.89 36.54
C LEU A 487 -14.01 32.36 36.59
N GLU A 488 -14.79 31.78 37.49
CA GLU A 488 -15.03 30.33 37.58
C GLU A 488 -15.66 29.79 36.29
N ALA A 489 -16.69 30.46 35.78
CA ALA A 489 -17.30 30.11 34.48
C ALA A 489 -16.29 30.21 33.31
N SER A 490 -15.37 31.19 33.37
CA SER A 490 -14.30 31.33 32.38
C SER A 490 -13.26 30.21 32.48
N ILE A 491 -12.91 29.78 33.70
CA ILE A 491 -11.99 28.67 33.96
C ILE A 491 -12.59 27.33 33.48
N GLU A 492 -13.88 27.10 33.73
CA GLU A 492 -14.57 25.90 33.26
C GLU A 492 -14.64 25.84 31.72
N ASN A 493 -14.94 26.98 31.07
CA ASN A 493 -14.88 27.09 29.62
C ASN A 493 -13.46 26.87 29.07
N LEU A 494 -12.44 27.43 29.71
CA LEU A 494 -11.04 27.20 29.36
C LEU A 494 -10.68 25.72 29.47
N ARG A 495 -11.08 25.03 30.56
CA ARG A 495 -10.85 23.59 30.72
C ARG A 495 -11.53 22.79 29.62
N ARG A 496 -12.81 23.08 29.32
CA ARG A 496 -13.59 22.42 28.27
C ARG A 496 -12.92 22.55 26.89
N VAL A 497 -12.51 23.76 26.52
CA VAL A 497 -11.87 24.04 25.23
C VAL A 497 -10.48 23.43 25.17
N THR A 498 -9.70 23.53 26.25
CA THR A 498 -8.37 22.93 26.36
C THR A 498 -8.43 21.41 26.19
N ASN A 499 -9.41 20.74 26.80
CA ASN A 499 -9.62 19.29 26.66
C ASN A 499 -9.90 18.87 25.21
N LYS A 500 -10.64 19.68 24.44
CA LYS A 500 -10.89 19.38 23.02
C LYS A 500 -9.59 19.41 22.22
N VAL A 501 -8.76 20.44 22.44
CA VAL A 501 -7.46 20.57 21.76
C VAL A 501 -6.51 19.45 22.19
N LEU A 502 -6.47 19.11 23.49
CA LEU A 502 -5.68 18.00 24.02
C LEU A 502 -6.06 16.66 23.37
N ASN A 503 -7.36 16.32 23.36
CA ASN A 503 -7.85 15.09 22.75
C ASN A 503 -7.52 14.99 21.26
N SER A 504 -7.58 16.11 20.54
CA SER A 504 -7.15 16.19 19.15
C SER A 504 -5.65 15.92 18.98
N ILE A 505 -4.79 16.45 19.86
CA ILE A 505 -3.34 16.19 19.85
C ILE A 505 -3.03 14.71 20.17
N ILE A 506 -3.67 14.14 21.19
CA ILE A 506 -3.38 12.77 21.64
C ILE A 506 -3.83 11.73 20.60
N SER A 507 -5.01 11.92 20.00
CA SER A 507 -5.58 11.00 19.02
C SER A 507 -4.89 11.03 17.65
N SER A 508 -4.01 12.00 17.39
CA SER A 508 -3.36 12.23 16.10
C SER A 508 -1.87 11.85 16.08
N LEU A 509 -1.43 10.98 17.00
CA LEU A 509 -0.04 10.52 17.06
C LEU A 509 0.49 9.96 15.72
N ASP A 510 -0.35 9.27 14.97
CA ASP A 510 0.00 8.66 13.68
C ASP A 510 0.14 9.68 12.54
N LEU A 511 -0.45 10.86 12.70
CA LEU A 511 -0.34 11.94 11.72
C LEU A 511 1.00 12.66 11.83
N LEU A 512 1.66 12.62 13.00
CA LEU A 512 2.95 13.29 13.20
C LEU A 512 4.00 12.83 12.18
N PRO A 513 4.78 13.76 11.59
CA PRO A 513 5.78 13.39 10.61
C PRO A 513 6.81 12.45 11.21
N TYR A 514 7.14 11.38 10.49
CA TYR A 514 8.15 10.40 10.91
C TYR A 514 9.47 11.09 11.27
N GLY A 515 9.92 12.05 10.46
CA GLY A 515 11.16 12.80 10.71
C GLY A 515 11.18 13.49 12.07
N LEU A 516 10.08 14.13 12.47
CA LEU A 516 9.97 14.79 13.77
C LEU A 516 9.97 13.79 14.93
N ARG A 517 9.26 12.66 14.79
CA ARG A 517 9.25 11.57 15.77
C ARG A 517 10.63 10.92 15.92
N TYR A 518 11.34 10.71 14.80
CA TYR A 518 12.69 10.18 14.81
C TYR A 518 13.66 11.12 15.50
N ILE A 519 13.60 12.43 15.22
CA ILE A 519 14.44 13.40 15.92
C ILE A 519 14.09 13.48 17.41
N ALA A 520 12.83 13.33 17.82
CA ALA A 520 12.47 13.21 19.23
C ALA A 520 13.10 11.97 19.89
N LYS A 521 13.15 10.83 19.19
CA LYS A 521 13.87 9.62 19.63
C LYS A 521 15.37 9.87 19.78
N VAL A 522 16.00 10.48 18.78
CA VAL A 522 17.43 10.83 18.79
C VAL A 522 17.74 11.81 19.93
N LEU A 523 16.91 12.83 20.13
CA LEU A 523 17.03 13.81 21.22
C LEU A 523 17.00 13.11 22.58
N LYS A 524 15.99 12.26 22.83
CA LYS A 524 15.87 11.50 24.07
C LYS A 524 17.11 10.64 24.34
N ASN A 525 17.55 9.89 23.33
CA ASN A 525 18.67 8.96 23.46
C ASN A 525 20.00 9.70 23.67
N SER A 526 20.25 10.78 22.93
CA SER A 526 21.50 11.55 23.01
C SER A 526 21.65 12.25 24.35
N ILE A 527 20.55 12.78 24.92
CA ILE A 527 20.58 13.39 26.26
C ILE A 527 20.80 12.31 27.32
N HIS A 528 20.17 11.14 27.18
CA HIS A 528 20.38 10.04 28.14
C HIS A 528 21.81 9.48 28.07
N GLU A 529 22.43 9.45 26.90
CA GLU A 529 23.84 9.07 26.72
C GLU A 529 24.79 10.07 27.38
N LYS A 530 24.51 11.38 27.28
CA LYS A 530 25.33 12.44 27.90
C LYS A 530 25.08 12.59 29.40
N PHE A 531 23.83 12.40 29.85
CA PHE A 531 23.39 12.53 31.24
C PHE A 531 22.66 11.26 31.70
N PRO A 532 23.40 10.19 32.06
CA PRO A 532 22.80 8.92 32.47
C PRO A 532 21.92 9.04 33.73
N ASP A 533 22.22 10.00 34.60
CA ASP A 533 21.50 10.27 35.84
C ASP A 533 20.14 10.97 35.64
N ALA A 534 19.87 11.48 34.43
CA ALA A 534 18.61 12.15 34.12
C ALA A 534 17.44 11.17 34.15
N THR A 535 16.36 11.56 34.84
CA THR A 535 15.17 10.70 34.97
C THR A 535 14.40 10.61 33.64
N GLU A 536 13.68 9.51 33.41
CA GLU A 536 12.83 9.39 32.21
C GLU A 536 11.79 10.52 32.12
N ASP A 537 11.34 11.05 33.27
CA ASP A 537 10.41 12.18 33.35
C ASP A 537 11.01 13.49 32.81
N GLU A 538 12.25 13.80 33.20
CA GLU A 538 12.98 14.97 32.70
C GLU A 538 13.25 14.89 31.20
N LEU A 539 13.65 13.71 30.71
CA LEU A 539 13.86 13.47 29.28
C LEU A 539 12.55 13.67 28.48
N LEU A 540 11.42 13.17 28.99
CA LEU A 540 10.12 13.33 28.33
C LEU A 540 9.64 14.79 28.33
N LYS A 541 9.96 15.60 29.34
CA LYS A 541 9.68 17.05 29.33
C LYS A 541 10.44 17.77 28.21
N ILE A 542 11.68 17.39 27.94
CA ILE A 542 12.48 17.96 26.84
C ILE A 542 11.91 17.55 25.47
N VAL A 543 11.51 16.30 25.33
CA VAL A 543 10.79 15.83 24.14
C VAL A 543 9.48 16.59 23.97
N GLY A 544 8.74 16.81 25.05
CA GLY A 544 7.52 17.64 25.07
C GLY A 544 7.79 19.09 24.66
N ASN A 545 8.93 19.65 25.05
CA ASN A 545 9.36 20.97 24.60
C ASN A 545 9.55 21.03 23.07
N LEU A 546 10.16 19.99 22.47
CA LEU A 546 10.30 19.91 21.00
C LEU A 546 8.93 19.76 20.31
N LEU A 547 8.15 18.75 20.71
CA LEU A 547 6.93 18.34 20.01
C LEU A 547 5.76 19.30 20.25
N TYR A 548 5.54 19.72 21.49
CA TYR A 548 4.45 20.62 21.84
C TYR A 548 4.87 22.09 21.77
N TYR A 549 5.81 22.52 22.62
CA TYR A 549 6.11 23.96 22.78
C TYR A 549 6.77 24.58 21.54
N ARG A 550 7.73 23.90 20.92
CA ARG A 550 8.43 24.44 19.74
C ARG A 550 7.68 24.18 18.45
N TYR A 551 7.02 23.04 18.27
CA TYR A 551 6.35 22.66 17.02
C TYR A 551 4.85 23.04 16.98
N MET A 552 4.03 22.63 17.94
CA MET A 552 2.57 22.85 17.91
C MET A 552 2.12 24.20 18.49
N ASN A 553 2.67 24.64 19.62
CA ASN A 553 2.17 25.77 20.40
C ASN A 553 2.10 27.10 19.59
N PRO A 554 3.12 27.48 18.77
CA PRO A 554 3.02 28.67 17.92
C PRO A 554 1.88 28.60 16.90
N ALA A 555 1.57 27.41 16.37
CA ALA A 555 0.48 27.21 15.42
C ALA A 555 -0.91 27.32 16.08
N ILE A 556 -1.01 27.08 17.39
CA ILE A 556 -2.25 27.32 18.17
C ILE A 556 -2.41 28.82 18.44
N VAL A 557 -1.33 29.52 18.82
CA VAL A 557 -1.37 30.95 19.18
C VAL A 557 -1.63 31.86 17.98
N ALA A 558 -1.01 31.56 16.83
CA ALA A 558 -1.10 32.36 15.61
C ALA A 558 -1.49 31.49 14.39
N PRO A 559 -2.70 30.91 14.34
CA PRO A 559 -3.06 29.96 13.30
C PRO A 559 -3.12 30.59 11.89
N ASP A 560 -3.27 31.91 11.81
CA ASP A 560 -3.13 32.73 10.60
C ASP A 560 -1.70 32.75 10.07
N GLY A 561 -0.71 33.02 10.93
CA GLY A 561 0.71 33.07 10.54
C GLY A 561 1.35 31.70 10.23
N PHE A 562 0.65 30.60 10.51
CA PHE A 562 1.11 29.23 10.26
C PHE A 562 0.23 28.48 9.23
N ASP A 563 -0.63 29.18 8.47
CA ASP A 563 -1.65 28.66 7.53
C ASP A 563 -2.45 27.44 8.04
N ILE A 564 -2.83 27.45 9.33
CA ILE A 564 -3.73 26.42 9.89
C ILE A 564 -5.16 26.64 9.41
N ILE A 565 -5.53 27.90 9.19
CA ILE A 565 -6.86 28.34 8.73
C ILE A 565 -6.74 29.18 7.46
N ASP A 566 -7.63 28.93 6.50
CA ASP A 566 -7.72 29.74 5.28
C ASP A 566 -8.58 30.97 5.61
N MET A 567 -7.94 32.14 5.78
CA MET A 567 -8.66 33.40 5.94
C MET A 567 -8.96 34.03 4.59
N THR A 568 -10.16 34.60 4.42
CA THR A 568 -10.49 35.42 3.24
C THR A 568 -9.62 36.67 3.19
N ALA A 569 -9.33 37.21 2.00
CA ALA A 569 -8.49 38.39 1.83
C ALA A 569 -8.92 39.56 2.75
N GLY A 570 -8.01 40.01 3.63
CA GLY A 570 -8.25 41.05 4.63
C GLY A 570 -8.89 40.60 5.97
N GLY A 571 -9.20 39.31 6.16
CA GLY A 571 -9.72 38.80 7.43
C GLY A 571 -8.60 38.45 8.41
N GLN A 572 -8.48 39.21 9.50
CA GLN A 572 -7.58 38.89 10.62
C GLN A 572 -8.34 38.27 11.79
N ILE A 573 -7.65 37.45 12.58
CA ILE A 573 -8.17 36.92 13.86
C ILE A 573 -8.42 38.11 14.80
N ASN A 574 -9.62 38.19 15.36
CA ASN A 574 -9.98 39.22 16.33
C ASN A 574 -9.10 39.11 17.59
N SER A 575 -8.83 40.23 18.27
CA SER A 575 -8.06 40.28 19.51
C SER A 575 -8.59 39.31 20.57
N ASP A 576 -9.92 39.19 20.71
CA ASP A 576 -10.54 38.24 21.65
C ASP A 576 -10.29 36.78 21.26
N GLN A 577 -10.36 36.43 19.97
CA GLN A 577 -10.07 35.09 19.47
C GLN A 577 -8.60 34.72 19.70
N ARG A 578 -7.68 35.67 19.45
CA ARG A 578 -6.24 35.49 19.72
C ARG A 578 -5.96 35.34 21.21
N ARG A 579 -6.67 36.06 22.09
CA ARG A 579 -6.59 35.90 23.55
C ARG A 579 -7.10 34.54 24.00
N ASN A 580 -8.22 34.06 23.45
CA ASN A 580 -8.77 32.73 23.75
C ASN A 580 -7.76 31.63 23.39
N LEU A 581 -7.22 31.66 22.17
CA LEU A 581 -6.21 30.71 21.70
C LEU A 581 -4.91 30.77 22.52
N GLY A 582 -4.45 31.98 22.84
CA GLY A 582 -3.30 32.20 23.71
C GLY A 582 -3.48 31.63 25.13
N SER A 583 -4.69 31.72 25.68
CA SER A 583 -5.03 31.15 26.99
C SER A 583 -5.01 29.62 26.96
N VAL A 584 -5.58 29.01 25.92
CA VAL A 584 -5.56 27.54 25.72
C VAL A 584 -4.11 27.05 25.55
N ALA A 585 -3.33 27.72 24.72
CA ALA A 585 -1.91 27.45 24.50
C ALA A 585 -1.09 27.52 25.81
N LYS A 586 -1.35 28.55 26.64
CA LYS A 586 -0.69 28.70 27.95
C LYS A 586 -0.99 27.53 28.89
N VAL A 587 -2.25 27.09 29.00
CA VAL A 587 -2.62 25.96 29.86
C VAL A 587 -1.96 24.66 29.40
N LEU A 588 -1.99 24.38 28.09
CA LEU A 588 -1.36 23.20 27.52
C LEU A 588 0.18 23.24 27.66
N GLN A 589 0.81 24.41 27.56
CA GLN A 589 2.25 24.58 27.82
C GLN A 589 2.61 24.24 29.27
N HIS A 590 1.81 24.73 30.22
CA HIS A 590 1.98 24.41 31.63
C HIS A 590 1.77 22.91 31.89
N ALA A 591 0.76 22.30 31.25
CA ALA A 591 0.51 20.87 31.36
C ALA A 591 1.66 20.03 30.75
N ALA A 592 2.18 20.39 29.57
CA ALA A 592 3.27 19.67 28.91
C ALA A 592 4.61 19.74 29.66
N SER A 593 4.83 20.79 30.46
CA SER A 593 6.03 20.99 31.29
C SER A 593 5.87 20.56 32.75
N ASN A 594 4.68 20.10 33.14
CA ASN A 594 4.30 19.84 34.53
C ASN A 594 4.54 21.04 35.47
N LYS A 595 4.24 22.25 34.99
CA LYS A 595 4.40 23.50 35.75
C LYS A 595 3.05 23.96 36.28
N LEU A 596 2.90 23.96 37.61
CA LEU A 596 1.68 24.41 38.29
C LEU A 596 1.55 25.95 38.22
N PHE A 597 0.32 26.44 38.36
CA PHE A 597 0.08 27.88 38.55
C PHE A 597 0.36 28.25 40.00
N GLU A 598 1.34 29.15 40.20
CA GLU A 598 1.81 29.65 41.50
C GLU A 598 2.03 31.18 41.44
N GLY A 599 2.10 31.85 42.60
CA GLY A 599 2.36 33.30 42.70
C GLY A 599 1.22 34.17 42.15
N GLU A 600 1.52 35.08 41.21
CA GLU A 600 0.56 36.04 40.64
C GLU A 600 -0.66 35.37 39.95
N ASN A 601 -0.57 34.08 39.60
CA ASN A 601 -1.66 33.31 38.98
C ASN A 601 -2.36 32.34 39.96
N GLU A 602 -2.26 32.56 41.27
CA GLU A 602 -2.84 31.68 42.30
C GLU A 602 -4.37 31.47 42.16
N HIS A 603 -5.07 32.43 41.57
CA HIS A 603 -6.50 32.33 41.22
C HIS A 603 -6.82 31.22 40.19
N LEU A 604 -5.81 30.67 39.50
CA LEU A 604 -5.93 29.51 38.60
C LEU A 604 -5.55 28.18 39.27
N SER A 605 -5.29 28.17 40.58
CA SER A 605 -4.92 26.97 41.33
C SER A 605 -5.94 25.83 41.23
N SER A 606 -7.23 26.15 41.02
CA SER A 606 -8.28 25.17 40.74
C SER A 606 -7.99 24.29 39.50
N MET A 607 -7.16 24.78 38.58
CA MET A 607 -6.72 24.02 37.40
C MET A 607 -5.51 23.12 37.66
N ASN A 608 -4.81 23.24 38.79
CA ASN A 608 -3.57 22.48 39.04
C ASN A 608 -3.79 20.95 39.07
N ASN A 609 -4.96 20.51 39.57
CA ASN A 609 -5.35 19.10 39.51
C ASN A 609 -5.50 18.63 38.06
N TYR A 610 -6.20 19.43 37.24
CA TYR A 610 -6.36 19.17 35.81
C TYR A 610 -5.02 19.17 35.05
N LEU A 611 -4.11 20.12 35.34
CA LEU A 611 -2.77 20.14 34.74
C LEU A 611 -1.98 18.86 35.04
N SER A 612 -2.08 18.35 36.27
CA SER A 612 -1.39 17.13 36.70
C SER A 612 -1.94 15.89 35.99
N GLU A 613 -3.27 15.80 35.82
CA GLU A 613 -3.93 14.74 35.04
C GLU A 613 -3.52 14.80 33.57
N THR A 614 -3.60 15.99 32.95
CA THR A 614 -3.20 16.20 31.56
C THR A 614 -1.72 15.92 31.32
N TYR A 615 -0.84 16.21 32.29
CA TYR A 615 0.58 15.88 32.19
C TYR A 615 0.80 14.37 32.05
N GLN A 616 0.04 13.53 32.76
CA GLN A 616 0.17 12.08 32.63
C GLN A 616 -0.20 11.60 31.21
N GLU A 617 -1.21 12.20 30.60
CA GLU A 617 -1.58 11.92 29.21
C GLU A 617 -0.48 12.37 28.23
N PHE A 618 0.05 13.57 28.39
CA PHE A 618 1.18 14.06 27.59
C PHE A 618 2.43 13.20 27.75
N ARG A 619 2.73 12.75 28.98
CA ARG A 619 3.86 11.87 29.27
C ARG A 619 3.76 10.56 28.50
N LYS A 620 2.58 9.94 28.48
CA LYS A 620 2.31 8.74 27.67
C LYS A 620 2.46 9.03 26.18
N TYR A 621 1.89 10.15 25.71
CA TYR A 621 1.97 10.57 24.32
C TYR A 621 3.42 10.78 23.84
N PHE A 622 4.25 11.50 24.60
CA PHE A 622 5.66 11.75 24.26
C PHE A 622 6.49 10.46 24.24
N LYS A 623 6.19 9.52 25.14
CA LYS A 623 6.84 8.20 25.17
C LYS A 623 6.54 7.40 23.90
N GLU A 624 5.28 7.33 23.49
CA GLU A 624 4.88 6.65 22.24
C GLU A 624 5.38 7.38 20.99
N ALA A 625 5.48 8.72 21.03
CA ALA A 625 6.02 9.50 19.92
C ALA A 625 7.46 9.12 19.58
N CYS A 626 8.28 8.77 20.58
CA CYS A 626 9.67 8.34 20.40
C CYS A 626 9.81 6.89 19.90
N ASN A 627 8.74 6.08 19.96
CA ASN A 627 8.77 4.68 19.55
C ASN A 627 8.61 4.58 18.02
N VAL A 628 9.72 4.72 17.30
CA VAL A 628 9.76 4.65 15.83
C VAL A 628 10.93 3.80 15.32
N PRO A 629 10.75 3.12 14.17
CA PRO A 629 11.81 2.32 13.53
C PRO A 629 12.95 3.23 13.04
N GLU A 630 14.14 2.65 12.87
CA GLU A 630 15.28 3.37 12.31
C GLU A 630 15.03 3.78 10.84
N PRO A 631 15.68 4.84 10.34
CA PRO A 631 15.43 5.36 9.00
C PRO A 631 15.72 4.33 7.90
N GLU A 632 16.72 3.47 8.10
CA GLU A 632 17.06 2.38 7.18
C GLU A 632 15.86 1.43 6.95
N GLU A 633 15.20 1.03 8.03
CA GLU A 633 14.02 0.15 8.00
C GLU A 633 12.79 0.89 7.48
N LYS A 634 12.56 2.14 7.93
CA LYS A 634 11.39 2.94 7.54
C LYS A 634 11.35 3.23 6.05
N PHE A 635 12.51 3.59 5.48
CA PHE A 635 12.60 3.98 4.09
C PHE A 635 12.92 2.79 3.16
N ASN A 636 13.13 1.58 3.69
CA ASN A 636 13.64 0.42 2.92
C ASN A 636 14.86 0.81 2.06
N MET A 637 15.68 1.73 2.60
CA MET A 637 16.89 2.20 1.95
C MET A 637 18.03 1.35 2.46
N ASP A 638 18.26 0.22 1.81
CA ASP A 638 19.53 -0.47 1.96
C ASP A 638 20.63 0.41 1.31
N LYS A 639 21.90 0.17 1.66
CA LYS A 639 23.09 0.86 1.12
C LYS A 639 23.23 0.82 -0.44
N TYR A 640 22.22 0.31 -1.14
CA TYR A 640 22.15 0.01 -2.57
C TYR A 640 21.06 0.80 -3.32
N THR A 641 20.11 1.48 -2.66
CA THR A 641 19.02 2.18 -3.37
C THR A 641 19.51 3.39 -4.17
N ASP A 642 20.57 4.06 -3.70
CA ASP A 642 21.25 5.17 -4.38
C ASP A 642 21.90 4.78 -5.73
N LEU A 643 22.17 3.49 -5.94
CA LEU A 643 22.79 2.93 -7.15
C LEU A 643 21.77 2.35 -8.14
N VAL A 644 20.51 2.15 -7.72
CA VAL A 644 19.43 1.56 -8.52
C VAL A 644 18.51 2.65 -9.11
N THR A 645 18.53 3.88 -8.58
CA THR A 645 17.87 5.02 -9.22
C THR A 645 18.58 5.37 -10.52
N VAL A 646 17.87 5.20 -11.65
CA VAL A 646 18.38 5.40 -13.02
C VAL A 646 18.69 6.87 -13.30
N SER A 647 18.04 7.81 -12.61
CA SER A 647 18.30 9.23 -12.72
C SER A 647 19.36 9.71 -11.72
N LYS A 648 20.35 10.44 -12.24
CA LYS A 648 21.31 11.17 -11.41
C LYS A 648 20.56 12.25 -10.63
N PRO A 649 20.86 12.46 -9.34
CA PRO A 649 20.22 13.53 -8.58
C PRO A 649 20.60 14.88 -9.21
N VAL A 650 19.58 15.65 -9.56
CA VAL A 650 19.73 17.02 -10.08
C VAL A 650 19.41 17.95 -8.93
N ILE A 651 20.34 18.85 -8.61
CA ILE A 651 20.08 19.90 -7.64
C ILE A 651 19.85 21.18 -8.41
N TYR A 652 18.80 21.89 -8.03
CA TYR A 652 18.44 23.17 -8.60
C TYR A 652 18.95 24.25 -7.67
N ILE A 653 19.76 25.17 -8.18
CA ILE A 653 20.48 26.16 -7.38
C ILE A 653 20.64 27.47 -8.12
N SER A 654 20.56 28.62 -7.43
CA SER A 654 20.94 29.88 -8.07
C SER A 654 22.43 30.18 -7.98
N ILE A 655 22.94 30.98 -8.91
CA ILE A 655 24.36 31.40 -8.98
C ILE A 655 24.80 32.13 -7.73
N GLU A 656 23.94 33.06 -7.31
CA GLU A 656 23.98 33.73 -6.02
C GLU A 656 24.30 32.70 -4.95
N GLU A 657 23.52 31.65 -4.94
CA GLU A 657 23.56 30.65 -3.92
C GLU A 657 24.79 29.73 -3.96
N ILE A 658 25.40 29.46 -5.12
CA ILE A 658 26.70 28.76 -5.22
C ILE A 658 27.82 29.57 -4.54
N ILE A 659 27.90 30.86 -4.87
CA ILE A 659 29.02 31.73 -4.51
C ILE A 659 29.18 31.82 -2.99
N SER A 660 28.07 32.01 -2.27
CA SER A 660 28.18 32.22 -0.84
C SER A 660 28.42 30.90 -0.06
N THR A 661 28.12 29.72 -0.62
CA THR A 661 28.44 28.44 0.06
C THR A 661 29.92 28.16 -0.11
N HIS A 662 30.45 28.41 -1.30
CA HIS A 662 31.88 28.36 -1.52
C HIS A 662 32.62 29.28 -0.54
N SER A 663 32.13 30.51 -0.34
CA SER A 663 32.69 31.43 0.65
C SER A 663 32.65 30.90 2.09
N LEU A 664 31.54 30.29 2.52
CA LEU A 664 31.39 29.77 3.89
C LEU A 664 32.23 28.52 4.13
N LEU A 665 32.37 27.66 3.12
CA LEU A 665 33.21 26.48 3.19
C LEU A 665 34.69 26.85 3.30
N LEU A 666 35.14 27.90 2.59
CA LEU A 666 36.50 28.42 2.71
C LEU A 666 36.74 29.14 4.06
N GLU A 667 35.80 29.95 4.53
CA GLU A 667 35.90 30.66 5.82
C GLU A 667 36.06 29.69 7.01
N HIS A 668 35.41 28.54 6.95
CA HIS A 668 35.39 27.54 8.02
C HIS A 668 36.11 26.22 7.66
N GLN A 669 36.95 26.22 6.63
CA GLN A 669 37.61 25.02 6.11
C GLN A 669 38.37 24.24 7.20
N ASP A 670 39.18 24.94 8.00
CA ASP A 670 40.01 24.35 9.06
C ASP A 670 39.18 23.69 10.18
N ALA A 671 37.95 24.18 10.41
CA ALA A 671 37.04 23.64 11.43
C ALA A 671 36.21 22.45 10.91
N ILE A 672 35.88 22.46 9.61
CA ILE A 672 35.04 21.44 8.97
C ILE A 672 35.89 20.20 8.61
N ALA A 673 37.07 20.42 8.04
CA ALA A 673 38.03 19.40 7.59
C ALA A 673 39.39 19.59 8.29
N PRO A 674 39.53 19.20 9.56
CA PRO A 674 40.76 19.41 10.34
C PRO A 674 41.95 18.55 9.86
N GLU A 675 41.68 17.47 9.10
CA GLU A 675 42.71 16.63 8.51
C GLU A 675 43.19 17.22 7.18
N LYS A 676 44.51 17.39 7.03
CA LYS A 676 45.12 17.97 5.82
C LYS A 676 44.96 17.12 4.55
N ASN A 677 44.63 15.83 4.70
CA ASN A 677 44.36 14.88 3.60
C ASN A 677 42.86 14.64 3.38
N ASP A 678 41.99 15.52 3.90
CA ASP A 678 40.55 15.42 3.70
C ASP A 678 40.17 15.80 2.25
N LEU A 679 39.28 15.00 1.66
CA LEU A 679 38.77 15.15 0.29
C LEU A 679 38.17 16.54 0.03
N LEU A 680 37.54 17.16 1.03
CA LEU A 680 36.97 18.51 0.91
C LEU A 680 38.06 19.56 0.69
N SER A 681 39.22 19.42 1.33
CA SER A 681 40.34 20.36 1.20
C SER A 681 41.00 20.26 -0.17
N GLU A 682 41.09 19.07 -0.75
CA GLU A 682 41.56 18.86 -2.13
C GLU A 682 40.59 19.49 -3.14
N LEU A 683 39.28 19.28 -2.97
CA LEU A 683 38.25 19.83 -3.84
C LEU A 683 38.21 21.36 -3.79
N LEU A 684 38.21 21.96 -2.58
CA LEU A 684 38.28 23.41 -2.42
C LEU A 684 39.58 23.98 -3.00
N GLY A 685 40.70 23.28 -2.84
CA GLY A 685 41.97 23.63 -3.49
C GLY A 685 41.89 23.62 -5.02
N SER A 686 41.13 22.68 -5.60
CA SER A 686 40.91 22.61 -7.06
C SER A 686 39.90 23.64 -7.59
N LEU A 687 38.95 24.09 -6.75
CA LEU A 687 37.96 25.11 -7.11
C LEU A 687 38.54 26.53 -7.11
N GLY A 688 39.61 26.79 -6.34
CA GLY A 688 40.29 28.08 -6.30
C GLY A 688 39.51 29.16 -5.52
N GLU A 689 39.70 30.43 -5.90
CA GLU A 689 39.05 31.56 -5.23
C GLU A 689 37.54 31.63 -5.52
N VAL A 690 36.79 32.28 -4.63
CA VAL A 690 35.33 32.44 -4.78
C VAL A 690 35.02 33.29 -6.03
N PRO A 691 34.28 32.76 -7.02
CA PRO A 691 33.96 33.51 -8.24
C PRO A 691 32.97 34.65 -7.95
N THR A 692 33.09 35.76 -8.68
CA THR A 692 32.07 36.82 -8.69
C THR A 692 30.95 36.48 -9.68
N VAL A 693 29.76 37.08 -9.54
CA VAL A 693 28.60 36.84 -10.42
C VAL A 693 28.95 37.09 -11.90
N GLU A 694 29.82 38.08 -12.17
CA GLU A 694 30.31 38.39 -13.51
C GLU A 694 31.33 37.36 -14.03
N SER A 695 32.24 36.88 -13.18
CA SER A 695 33.21 35.86 -13.58
C SER A 695 32.58 34.48 -13.77
N PHE A 696 31.47 34.20 -13.05
CA PHE A 696 30.74 32.93 -13.14
C PHE A 696 29.92 32.80 -14.44
N LEU A 697 29.40 33.93 -14.96
CA LEU A 697 28.62 34.00 -16.22
C LEU A 697 29.49 34.30 -17.45
N GLY A 698 30.75 34.71 -17.25
CA GLY A 698 31.71 35.10 -18.29
C GLY A 698 31.90 36.61 -18.41
N GLU A 699 33.16 37.06 -18.57
CA GLU A 699 33.50 38.49 -18.77
C GLU A 699 32.79 39.03 -20.03
N GLY A 700 31.76 39.85 -19.84
CA GLY A 700 30.95 40.44 -20.91
C GLY A 700 29.43 40.29 -20.78
N ALA A 701 28.93 39.59 -19.75
CA ALA A 701 27.49 39.36 -19.55
C ALA A 701 26.67 40.62 -19.18
N VAL A 702 27.32 41.70 -18.71
CA VAL A 702 26.67 42.97 -18.33
C VAL A 702 27.50 44.14 -18.86
N ASP A 703 26.85 45.11 -19.52
CA ASP A 703 27.52 46.31 -20.04
C ASP A 703 28.12 47.13 -18.87
N PRO A 704 29.44 47.41 -18.87
CA PRO A 704 30.09 48.21 -17.82
C PRO A 704 29.47 49.60 -17.62
N ASN A 705 28.75 50.13 -18.62
CA ASN A 705 28.17 51.48 -18.61
C ASN A 705 26.65 51.53 -18.30
N ASP A 706 26.01 50.42 -17.92
CA ASP A 706 24.56 50.41 -17.61
C ASP A 706 24.26 51.05 -16.24
N PRO A 707 23.44 52.13 -16.15
CA PRO A 707 23.03 52.73 -14.88
C PRO A 707 22.19 51.81 -13.97
N ASN A 708 21.61 50.72 -14.51
CA ASN A 708 20.88 49.70 -13.76
C ASN A 708 21.69 48.43 -13.48
N LYS A 709 23.02 48.45 -13.70
CA LYS A 709 23.94 47.32 -13.50
C LYS A 709 23.71 46.57 -12.19
N ALA A 710 23.45 47.26 -11.08
CA ALA A 710 23.18 46.64 -9.78
C ALA A 710 21.88 45.81 -9.73
N ASN A 711 20.81 46.28 -10.39
CA ASN A 711 19.55 45.55 -10.50
C ASN A 711 19.66 44.39 -11.49
N THR A 712 20.36 44.59 -12.61
CA THR A 712 20.61 43.54 -13.62
C THR A 712 21.47 42.42 -13.02
N LEU A 713 22.54 42.75 -12.27
CA LEU A 713 23.31 41.75 -11.51
C LEU A 713 22.47 41.05 -10.44
N SER A 714 21.58 41.76 -9.74
CA SER A 714 20.71 41.17 -8.71
C SER A 714 19.61 40.26 -9.28
N GLN A 715 19.24 40.43 -10.56
CA GLN A 715 18.36 39.51 -11.26
C GLN A 715 19.13 38.31 -11.81
N LEU A 716 20.32 38.55 -12.37
CA LEU A 716 21.19 37.49 -12.87
C LEU A 716 21.74 36.60 -11.76
N SER A 717 21.97 37.14 -10.56
CA SER A 717 22.37 36.37 -9.38
C SER A 717 21.31 35.32 -9.01
N LYS A 718 20.02 35.65 -9.14
CA LYS A 718 18.88 34.77 -8.87
C LYS A 718 18.61 33.73 -9.96
N THR A 719 19.41 33.70 -11.04
CA THR A 719 19.23 32.75 -12.14
C THR A 719 19.50 31.33 -11.64
N GLU A 720 18.55 30.43 -11.88
CA GLU A 720 18.63 29.03 -11.48
C GLU A 720 19.42 28.20 -12.51
N ILE A 721 20.26 27.31 -11.99
CA ILE A 721 21.06 26.34 -12.72
C ILE A 721 20.69 24.96 -12.21
N SER A 722 20.50 24.02 -13.13
CA SER A 722 20.39 22.59 -12.80
C SER A 722 21.78 21.96 -12.80
N LEU A 723 22.22 21.49 -11.64
CA LEU A 723 23.46 20.74 -11.49
C LEU A 723 23.13 19.25 -11.41
N VAL A 724 23.49 18.52 -12.47
CA VAL A 724 23.45 17.06 -12.44
C VAL A 724 24.66 16.58 -11.65
N LEU A 725 24.43 15.99 -10.48
CA LEU A 725 25.53 15.47 -9.67
C LEU A 725 26.20 14.30 -10.39
N THR A 726 27.43 14.53 -10.85
CA THR A 726 28.34 13.52 -11.36
C THR A 726 29.46 13.32 -10.35
N SER A 727 29.70 12.07 -9.94
CA SER A 727 30.89 11.77 -9.14
C SER A 727 32.12 12.02 -10.02
N LYS A 728 32.97 12.98 -9.63
CA LYS A 728 34.23 13.26 -10.35
C LYS A 728 35.17 12.02 -10.37
N TYR A 729 34.96 11.07 -9.46
CA TYR A 729 35.72 9.82 -9.35
C TYR A 729 35.11 8.63 -10.12
N ASP A 730 34.07 8.84 -10.94
CA ASP A 730 33.62 7.81 -11.88
C ASP A 730 34.48 7.77 -13.18
N ILE A 731 35.40 8.73 -13.38
CA ILE A 731 36.04 8.94 -14.70
C ILE A 731 37.57 8.94 -14.69
N GLU A 732 38.28 9.02 -13.55
CA GLU A 732 39.75 8.98 -13.60
C GLU A 732 40.37 7.87 -12.71
N ASP A 733 41.17 7.08 -13.41
CA ASP A 733 42.18 6.12 -13.01
C ASP A 733 41.78 4.72 -12.51
N GLY A 734 42.27 3.75 -13.29
CA GLY A 734 42.14 2.33 -13.04
C GLY A 734 42.82 1.88 -11.75
N GLU A 735 42.48 0.65 -11.36
CA GLU A 735 43.05 -0.17 -10.28
C GLU A 735 42.31 -0.24 -8.94
N ALA A 736 41.27 0.56 -8.70
CA ALA A 736 40.29 0.27 -7.66
C ALA A 736 38.92 -0.02 -8.27
N ILE A 737 38.77 -1.22 -8.86
CA ILE A 737 37.44 -1.68 -9.30
C ILE A 737 36.54 -1.72 -8.06
N ASP A 738 35.63 -0.74 -7.94
CA ASP A 738 34.60 -0.77 -6.92
C ASP A 738 33.84 -2.10 -7.04
N SER A 739 34.08 -2.98 -6.08
CA SER A 739 33.46 -4.30 -5.97
C SER A 739 31.93 -4.24 -6.08
N ARG A 740 31.32 -3.10 -5.70
CA ARG A 740 29.86 -2.87 -5.80
C ARG A 740 29.40 -2.55 -7.22
N SER A 741 30.06 -1.62 -7.92
CA SER A 741 29.81 -1.38 -9.35
C SER A 741 30.01 -2.64 -10.19
N LEU A 742 31.03 -3.44 -9.87
CA LEU A 742 31.28 -4.73 -10.51
C LEU A 742 30.14 -5.73 -10.27
N MET A 743 29.58 -5.79 -9.05
CA MET A 743 28.43 -6.64 -8.71
C MET A 743 27.21 -6.31 -9.56
N ILE A 744 26.88 -5.02 -9.72
CA ILE A 744 25.71 -4.56 -10.49
C ILE A 744 25.87 -4.92 -11.98
N LYS A 745 27.04 -4.64 -12.56
CA LYS A 745 27.37 -5.02 -13.95
C LYS A 745 27.23 -6.53 -14.13
N THR A 746 27.68 -7.31 -13.15
CA THR A 746 27.64 -8.78 -13.19
C THR A 746 26.21 -9.32 -13.07
N LYS A 747 25.37 -8.78 -12.19
CA LYS A 747 23.94 -9.15 -12.09
C LYS A 747 23.19 -8.94 -13.42
N LYS A 748 23.38 -7.79 -14.08
CA LYS A 748 22.74 -7.51 -15.38
C LYS A 748 23.18 -8.50 -16.46
N LEU A 749 24.48 -8.79 -16.55
CA LEU A 749 24.99 -9.78 -17.49
C LEU A 749 24.42 -11.19 -17.20
N ILE A 750 24.31 -11.57 -15.93
CA ILE A 750 23.69 -12.84 -15.52
C ILE A 750 22.23 -12.90 -15.95
N ILE A 751 21.45 -11.83 -15.73
CA ILE A 751 20.04 -11.71 -16.13
C ILE A 751 19.86 -11.96 -17.64
N ASP A 752 20.74 -11.42 -18.48
CA ASP A 752 20.69 -11.61 -19.93
C ASP A 752 21.01 -13.05 -20.34
N VAL A 753 21.96 -13.71 -19.66
CA VAL A 753 22.36 -15.08 -19.95
C VAL A 753 21.28 -16.08 -19.51
N ILE A 754 20.73 -15.95 -18.30
CA ILE A 754 19.75 -16.89 -17.74
C ILE A 754 18.40 -16.86 -18.45
N ARG A 755 18.08 -15.76 -19.15
CA ARG A 755 16.84 -15.61 -19.94
C ARG A 755 16.80 -16.60 -21.10
N ASN A 756 17.91 -16.72 -21.82
CA ASN A 756 18.00 -17.50 -23.05
C ASN A 756 18.59 -18.89 -22.82
N GLN A 757 19.32 -19.09 -21.72
CA GLN A 757 19.95 -20.37 -21.41
C GLN A 757 19.36 -21.09 -20.20
N PRO A 758 18.83 -22.31 -20.38
CA PRO A 758 18.37 -23.13 -19.28
C PRO A 758 19.51 -23.80 -18.52
N GLY A 759 19.45 -23.76 -17.19
CA GLY A 759 20.30 -24.57 -16.31
C GLY A 759 19.79 -24.55 -14.87
N ASN A 760 20.30 -25.48 -14.05
CA ASN A 760 19.89 -25.62 -12.65
C ASN A 760 20.75 -24.77 -11.71
N THR A 761 22.00 -24.51 -12.10
CA THR A 761 22.95 -23.69 -11.34
C THR A 761 23.68 -22.70 -12.26
N LEU A 762 24.15 -21.58 -11.69
CA LEU A 762 24.84 -20.55 -12.48
C LEU A 762 26.15 -21.07 -13.08
N ALA A 763 26.89 -21.89 -12.34
CA ALA A 763 28.12 -22.52 -12.81
C ALA A 763 27.89 -23.38 -14.07
N GLU A 764 26.85 -24.22 -14.06
CA GLU A 764 26.47 -25.08 -15.20
C GLU A 764 26.13 -24.27 -16.46
N ILE A 765 25.42 -23.14 -16.31
CA ILE A 765 25.07 -22.25 -17.43
C ILE A 765 26.32 -21.58 -18.02
N LEU A 766 27.27 -21.20 -17.16
CA LEU A 766 28.51 -20.54 -17.60
C LEU A 766 29.48 -21.52 -18.28
N GLU A 767 29.42 -22.82 -17.97
CA GLU A 767 30.25 -23.87 -18.58
C GLU A 767 29.65 -24.46 -19.87
N THR A 768 28.32 -24.41 -20.01
CA THR A 768 27.63 -24.95 -21.19
C THR A 768 27.72 -23.97 -22.37
N PRO A 769 28.17 -24.38 -23.57
CA PRO A 769 28.25 -23.49 -24.73
C PRO A 769 26.86 -23.08 -25.24
N ALA A 770 26.72 -21.87 -25.77
CA ALA A 770 25.48 -21.40 -26.37
C ALA A 770 25.17 -22.09 -27.71
N THR A 771 23.90 -22.48 -27.90
CA THR A 771 23.43 -22.97 -29.20
C THR A 771 23.12 -21.81 -30.14
N ALA A 772 23.21 -22.04 -31.45
CA ALA A 772 22.93 -21.00 -32.45
C ALA A 772 21.53 -20.40 -32.33
N GLN A 773 20.52 -21.21 -31.94
CA GLN A 773 19.17 -20.72 -31.69
C GLN A 773 19.10 -19.76 -30.49
N GLN A 774 19.80 -20.08 -29.40
CA GLN A 774 19.83 -19.22 -28.20
C GLN A 774 20.51 -17.88 -28.46
N GLU A 775 21.53 -17.84 -29.33
CA GLU A 775 22.16 -16.59 -29.73
C GLU A 775 21.25 -15.74 -30.62
N VAL A 776 20.47 -16.37 -31.52
CA VAL A 776 19.46 -15.67 -32.34
C VAL A 776 18.33 -15.10 -31.47
N ASP A 777 17.83 -15.88 -30.51
CA ASP A 777 16.80 -15.44 -29.58
C ASP A 777 17.30 -14.26 -28.72
N HIS A 778 18.54 -14.36 -28.23
CA HIS A 778 19.20 -13.26 -27.50
C HIS A 778 19.38 -12.01 -28.36
N ALA A 779 19.80 -12.15 -29.62
CA ALA A 779 19.94 -11.02 -30.53
C ALA A 779 18.59 -10.33 -30.82
N SER A 780 17.50 -11.10 -30.95
CA SER A 780 16.15 -10.56 -31.11
C SER A 780 15.71 -9.76 -29.88
N ASP A 781 15.95 -10.29 -28.68
CA ASP A 781 15.68 -9.60 -27.41
C ASP A 781 16.47 -8.28 -27.32
N MET A 782 17.75 -8.27 -27.71
CA MET A 782 18.57 -7.05 -27.70
C MET A 782 18.07 -5.99 -28.68
N VAL A 783 17.65 -6.37 -29.88
CA VAL A 783 17.08 -5.45 -30.88
C VAL A 783 15.76 -4.84 -30.37
N SER A 784 14.92 -5.64 -29.73
CA SER A 784 13.65 -5.15 -29.15
C SER A 784 13.88 -4.13 -28.03
N ARG A 785 14.89 -4.36 -27.17
CA ARG A 785 15.29 -3.44 -26.10
C ARG A 785 15.95 -2.18 -26.64
N ALA A 786 16.83 -2.27 -27.63
CA ALA A 786 17.45 -1.10 -28.27
C ALA A 786 16.40 -0.17 -28.92
N ARG A 787 15.31 -0.74 -29.46
CA ARG A 787 14.17 0.04 -30.00
C ARG A 787 13.38 0.77 -28.91
N ILE A 788 13.32 0.23 -27.70
CA ILE A 788 12.73 0.89 -26.53
C ILE A 788 13.70 1.97 -26.02
N ASP A 789 14.99 1.66 -25.90
CA ASP A 789 16.06 2.55 -25.42
C ASP A 789 16.33 3.77 -26.34
N SER A 790 15.98 3.67 -27.62
CA SER A 790 16.06 4.78 -28.59
C SER A 790 14.92 5.79 -28.48
N ARG A 791 13.84 5.46 -27.75
CA ARG A 791 12.72 6.37 -27.45
C ARG A 791 12.95 7.12 -26.12
N THR A 792 14.02 6.79 -25.41
CA THR A 792 14.41 7.36 -24.12
C THR A 792 15.21 8.67 -24.33
N PRO A 793 14.91 9.77 -23.62
CA PRO A 793 15.67 11.02 -23.71
C PRO A 793 17.16 10.83 -23.38
N GLU A 794 18.04 11.60 -24.04
CA GLU A 794 19.52 11.55 -23.89
C GLU A 794 19.99 11.60 -22.42
N GLU A 795 19.30 12.39 -21.60
CA GLU A 795 19.61 12.60 -20.17
C GLU A 795 19.41 11.36 -19.28
N MET A 796 18.69 10.35 -19.78
CA MET A 796 18.39 9.09 -19.07
C MET A 796 19.11 7.87 -19.67
N LYS A 797 20.02 8.06 -20.63
CA LYS A 797 20.79 6.96 -21.23
C LYS A 797 21.79 6.38 -20.24
N HIS A 798 21.87 5.05 -20.18
CA HIS A 798 22.87 4.35 -19.40
C HIS A 798 24.29 4.76 -19.83
N SER A 799 25.23 4.78 -18.89
CA SER A 799 26.66 5.06 -19.15
C SER A 799 27.18 4.24 -20.34
N GLN A 800 27.99 4.86 -21.20
CA GLN A 800 28.44 4.35 -22.50
C GLN A 800 29.00 2.90 -22.43
N SER A 801 29.72 2.57 -21.35
CA SER A 801 30.24 1.21 -21.11
C SER A 801 29.16 0.14 -20.87
N MET A 802 27.97 0.51 -20.38
CA MET A 802 26.85 -0.42 -20.17
C MET A 802 26.08 -0.70 -21.47
N ILE A 803 26.09 0.25 -22.41
CA ILE A 803 25.47 0.07 -23.73
C ILE A 803 26.32 -0.90 -24.56
N GLU A 804 27.65 -0.78 -24.49
CA GLU A 804 28.59 -1.70 -25.12
C GLU A 804 28.46 -3.13 -24.56
N ASP A 805 28.32 -3.27 -23.24
CA ASP A 805 28.15 -4.56 -22.57
C ASP A 805 26.80 -5.24 -22.88
N ALA A 806 25.75 -4.46 -23.13
CA ALA A 806 24.44 -4.97 -23.50
C ALA A 806 24.44 -5.63 -24.89
N GLN A 807 25.23 -5.12 -25.83
CA GLN A 807 25.30 -5.60 -27.22
C GLN A 807 26.21 -6.82 -27.42
N LEU A 808 26.92 -7.27 -26.38
CA LEU A 808 27.83 -8.42 -26.48
C LEU A 808 27.07 -9.73 -26.78
N PRO A 809 27.63 -10.61 -27.63
CA PRO A 809 27.15 -11.98 -27.80
C PRO A 809 27.11 -12.75 -26.48
N LEU A 810 26.19 -13.70 -26.38
CA LEU A 810 25.91 -14.43 -25.14
C LEU A 810 27.15 -15.14 -24.58
N GLU A 811 28.01 -15.68 -25.45
CA GLU A 811 29.26 -16.33 -25.06
C GLU A 811 30.33 -15.34 -24.55
N GLN A 812 30.35 -14.11 -25.07
CA GLN A 812 31.22 -13.04 -24.58
C GLN A 812 30.74 -12.52 -23.21
N LYS A 813 29.42 -12.42 -23.02
CA LYS A 813 28.82 -12.09 -21.71
C LYS A 813 29.21 -13.11 -20.64
N LYS A 814 29.16 -14.40 -20.94
CA LYS A 814 29.61 -15.47 -20.00
C LYS A 814 31.07 -15.32 -19.59
N ARG A 815 31.97 -15.09 -20.55
CA ARG A 815 33.41 -14.89 -20.26
C ARG A 815 33.62 -13.67 -19.37
N LYS A 816 32.85 -12.60 -19.58
CA LYS A 816 32.89 -11.40 -18.73
C LYS A 816 32.35 -11.67 -17.31
N ILE A 817 31.24 -12.39 -17.19
CA ILE A 817 30.69 -12.84 -15.90
C ILE A 817 31.71 -13.66 -15.14
N GLN A 818 32.36 -14.65 -15.78
CA GLN A 818 33.38 -15.49 -15.14
C GLN A 818 34.58 -14.67 -14.63
N ARG A 819 35.02 -13.63 -15.36
CA ARG A 819 36.07 -12.72 -14.90
C ARG A 819 35.62 -11.92 -13.68
N ASN A 820 34.43 -11.32 -13.75
CA ASN A 820 33.91 -10.51 -12.66
C ASN A 820 33.67 -11.36 -11.38
N LEU A 821 33.15 -12.58 -11.52
CA LEU A 821 32.92 -13.48 -10.38
C LEU A 821 34.22 -13.83 -9.65
N ARG A 822 35.35 -13.99 -10.37
CA ARG A 822 36.66 -14.22 -9.73
C ARG A 822 37.12 -13.03 -8.89
N THR A 823 36.93 -11.81 -9.39
CA THR A 823 37.25 -10.58 -8.65
C THR A 823 36.30 -10.38 -7.45
N LEU A 824 35.02 -10.72 -7.61
CA LEU A 824 34.04 -10.68 -6.52
C LEU A 824 34.28 -11.75 -5.45
N GLU A 825 34.85 -12.90 -5.83
CA GLU A 825 35.24 -13.95 -4.89
C GLU A 825 36.47 -13.54 -4.06
N GLN A 826 37.45 -12.88 -4.68
CA GLN A 826 38.62 -12.32 -3.98
C GLN A 826 38.25 -11.24 -2.94
N THR A 827 37.12 -10.54 -3.16
CA THR A 827 36.61 -9.52 -2.24
C THR A 827 35.62 -10.08 -1.20
N GLY A 828 35.32 -11.39 -1.24
CA GLY A 828 34.47 -12.07 -0.27
C GLY A 828 32.96 -11.86 -0.46
N HIS A 829 32.53 -11.29 -1.59
CA HIS A 829 31.11 -11.02 -1.85
C HIS A 829 30.34 -12.19 -2.50
N VAL A 830 31.04 -13.12 -3.14
CA VAL A 830 30.47 -14.34 -3.73
C VAL A 830 31.38 -15.53 -3.43
N SER A 831 30.82 -16.73 -3.36
CA SER A 831 31.58 -17.95 -3.11
C SER A 831 31.44 -18.97 -4.24
N SER A 832 32.56 -19.47 -4.78
CA SER A 832 32.51 -20.62 -5.69
C SER A 832 32.01 -21.89 -4.98
N LYS A 833 32.21 -22.00 -3.65
CA LYS A 833 31.78 -23.17 -2.85
C LYS A 833 30.27 -23.40 -2.85
N ASN A 834 29.48 -22.35 -2.98
CA ASN A 834 28.02 -22.44 -3.06
C ASN A 834 27.48 -22.33 -4.49
N LYS A 835 28.35 -22.52 -5.50
CA LYS A 835 28.01 -22.37 -6.93
C LYS A 835 27.44 -20.98 -7.27
N TYR A 836 27.92 -19.94 -6.57
CA TYR A 836 27.49 -18.55 -6.72
C TYR A 836 26.00 -18.32 -6.41
N GLN A 837 25.44 -19.00 -5.42
CA GLN A 837 24.04 -18.78 -5.01
C GLN A 837 23.82 -17.38 -4.41
N ASP A 838 24.85 -16.77 -3.81
CA ASP A 838 24.75 -15.45 -3.18
C ASP A 838 24.25 -14.36 -4.15
N ILE A 839 24.82 -14.31 -5.37
CA ILE A 839 24.42 -13.33 -6.39
C ILE A 839 23.00 -13.60 -6.93
N LEU A 840 22.56 -14.86 -6.93
CA LEU A 840 21.20 -15.24 -7.32
C LEU A 840 20.17 -14.84 -6.26
N ASN A 841 20.51 -14.97 -4.98
CA ASN A 841 19.67 -14.51 -3.88
C ASN A 841 19.47 -12.99 -3.93
N GLU A 842 20.53 -12.27 -4.28
CA GLU A 842 20.48 -10.83 -4.49
C GLU A 842 19.59 -10.45 -5.70
N ILE A 843 19.67 -11.18 -6.82
CA ILE A 843 18.73 -10.99 -7.94
C ILE A 843 17.28 -11.31 -7.52
N ALA A 844 17.07 -12.33 -6.68
CA ALA A 844 15.75 -12.66 -6.16
C ALA A 844 15.20 -11.57 -5.22
N LYS A 845 16.05 -10.93 -4.40
CA LYS A 845 15.69 -9.72 -3.63
C LYS A 845 15.27 -8.59 -4.56
N ASP A 846 16.02 -8.35 -5.63
CA ASP A 846 15.70 -7.32 -6.63
C ASP A 846 14.30 -7.58 -7.25
N ILE A 847 14.00 -8.83 -7.63
CA ILE A 847 12.67 -9.21 -8.17
C ILE A 847 11.56 -8.99 -7.13
N ARG A 848 11.79 -9.35 -5.86
CA ARG A 848 10.81 -9.16 -4.78
C ARG A 848 10.50 -7.67 -4.55
N ASN A 849 11.54 -6.85 -4.54
CA ASN A 849 11.42 -5.42 -4.25
C ASN A 849 10.87 -4.63 -5.44
N GLN A 850 11.01 -5.11 -6.68
CA GLN A 850 10.52 -4.43 -7.88
C GLN A 850 9.03 -4.07 -7.82
N ARG A 851 8.18 -4.95 -7.28
CA ARG A 851 6.74 -4.65 -7.11
C ARG A 851 6.50 -3.57 -6.06
N ILE A 852 7.29 -3.57 -4.98
CA ILE A 852 7.22 -2.58 -3.92
C ILE A 852 7.63 -1.21 -4.49
N TYR A 853 8.71 -1.15 -5.27
CA TYR A 853 9.15 0.07 -5.95
C TYR A 853 8.10 0.63 -6.91
N ARG A 854 7.46 -0.21 -7.74
CA ARG A 854 6.33 0.23 -8.59
C ARG A 854 5.18 0.82 -7.78
N LYS A 855 4.82 0.19 -6.64
CA LYS A 855 3.75 0.67 -5.76
C LYS A 855 4.13 2.00 -5.09
N LEU A 856 5.37 2.13 -4.61
CA LEU A 856 5.89 3.36 -4.00
C LEU A 856 5.93 4.51 -5.01
N ARG A 857 6.41 4.26 -6.24
CA ARG A 857 6.43 5.25 -7.33
C ARG A 857 5.04 5.80 -7.63
N LYS A 858 4.02 4.94 -7.73
CA LYS A 858 2.62 5.36 -7.91
C LYS A 858 2.10 6.21 -6.76
N ALA A 859 2.43 5.83 -5.52
CA ALA A 859 2.05 6.60 -4.35
C ALA A 859 2.75 7.97 -4.32
N GLU A 860 4.03 8.02 -4.69
CA GLU A 860 4.80 9.26 -4.81
C GLU A 860 4.24 10.19 -5.87
N LEU A 861 3.93 9.67 -7.06
CA LEU A 861 3.31 10.43 -8.16
C LEU A 861 2.00 11.09 -7.68
N ALA A 862 1.13 10.32 -7.02
CA ALA A 862 -0.11 10.86 -6.46
C ALA A 862 0.15 11.96 -5.39
N LYS A 863 1.16 11.77 -4.54
CA LYS A 863 1.54 12.75 -3.51
C LYS A 863 2.10 14.04 -4.11
N LEU A 864 2.94 13.93 -5.14
CA LEU A 864 3.50 15.08 -5.86
C LEU A 864 2.40 15.88 -6.55
N GLN A 865 1.46 15.22 -7.23
CA GLN A 865 0.29 15.88 -7.82
C GLN A 865 -0.57 16.61 -6.78
N GLN A 866 -0.80 16.00 -5.62
CA GLN A 866 -1.54 16.64 -4.53
C GLN A 866 -0.79 17.87 -3.99
N THR A 867 0.53 17.75 -3.81
CA THR A 867 1.39 18.84 -3.32
C THR A 867 1.41 20.00 -4.32
N LEU A 868 1.55 19.71 -5.61
CA LEU A 868 1.51 20.69 -6.68
C LEU A 868 0.17 21.45 -6.71
N ASN A 869 -0.95 20.74 -6.58
CA ASN A 869 -2.27 21.37 -6.50
C ASN A 869 -2.42 22.29 -5.27
N ALA A 870 -1.89 21.88 -4.11
CA ALA A 870 -1.90 22.72 -2.92
C ALA A 870 -1.04 23.98 -3.10
N LEU A 871 0.14 23.83 -3.72
CA LEU A 871 1.04 24.95 -4.03
C LEU A 871 0.41 25.92 -5.03
N ASN A 872 -0.24 25.42 -6.09
CA ASN A 872 -0.93 26.28 -7.06
C ASN A 872 -2.08 27.08 -6.41
N LYS A 873 -2.83 26.49 -5.48
CA LYS A 873 -3.84 27.20 -4.70
C LYS A 873 -3.22 28.29 -3.81
N LYS A 874 -2.08 27.99 -3.18
CA LYS A 874 -1.33 28.96 -2.36
C LYS A 874 -0.79 30.11 -3.19
N ALA A 875 -0.32 29.84 -4.41
CA ALA A 875 0.13 30.85 -5.37
C ALA A 875 -1.01 31.82 -5.72
N ALA A 876 -2.16 31.27 -6.13
CA ALA A 876 -3.35 32.06 -6.47
C ALA A 876 -3.80 32.94 -5.30
N PHE A 877 -3.77 32.41 -4.08
CA PHE A 877 -4.11 33.18 -2.88
C PHE A 877 -3.16 34.36 -2.65
N TYR A 878 -1.84 34.15 -2.75
CA TYR A 878 -0.89 35.26 -2.60
C TYR A 878 -1.00 36.29 -3.72
N GLU A 879 -1.23 35.86 -4.96
CA GLU A 879 -1.49 36.78 -6.08
C GLU A 879 -2.76 37.62 -5.85
N GLU A 880 -3.84 37.03 -5.33
CA GLU A 880 -5.05 37.75 -4.95
C GLU A 880 -4.79 38.78 -3.84
N GLN A 881 -3.99 38.42 -2.82
CA GLN A 881 -3.62 39.34 -1.74
C GLN A 881 -2.75 40.49 -2.22
N ILE A 882 -1.73 40.22 -3.05
CA ILE A 882 -0.89 41.25 -3.65
C ILE A 882 -1.74 42.18 -4.51
N ASN A 883 -2.64 41.64 -5.33
CA ASN A 883 -3.58 42.43 -6.14
C ASN A 883 -4.51 43.29 -5.27
N TYR A 884 -4.96 42.78 -4.13
CA TYR A 884 -5.75 43.54 -3.16
C TYR A 884 -4.95 44.72 -2.60
N TYR A 885 -3.72 44.49 -2.12
CA TYR A 885 -2.83 45.54 -1.62
C TYR A 885 -2.49 46.58 -2.69
N ASP A 886 -2.17 46.15 -3.91
CA ASP A 886 -1.90 47.04 -5.03
C ASP A 886 -3.12 47.87 -5.42
N THR A 887 -4.32 47.27 -5.42
CA THR A 887 -5.57 47.98 -5.68
C THR A 887 -5.87 49.00 -4.59
N TYR A 888 -5.63 48.64 -3.32
CA TYR A 888 -5.78 49.54 -2.18
C TYR A 888 -4.81 50.72 -2.26
N ILE A 889 -3.52 50.46 -2.50
CA ILE A 889 -2.49 51.50 -2.68
C ILE A 889 -2.82 52.41 -3.87
N LYS A 890 -3.19 51.85 -5.03
CA LYS A 890 -3.61 52.63 -6.21
C LYS A 890 -4.83 53.49 -5.91
N THR A 891 -5.83 52.96 -5.22
CA THR A 891 -7.03 53.71 -4.83
C THR A 891 -6.68 54.84 -3.86
N CYS A 892 -5.75 54.63 -2.92
CA CYS A 892 -5.25 55.68 -2.04
C CYS A 892 -4.45 56.77 -2.79
N LEU A 893 -3.58 56.38 -3.72
CA LEU A 893 -2.79 57.30 -4.55
C LEU A 893 -3.66 58.10 -5.53
N ASP A 894 -4.71 57.51 -6.10
CA ASP A 894 -5.66 58.20 -6.99
C ASP A 894 -6.54 59.19 -6.23
N ASN A 895 -6.93 58.86 -4.99
CA ASN A 895 -7.62 59.80 -4.09
C ASN A 895 -6.72 60.98 -3.70
N LEU A 896 -5.40 60.79 -3.63
CA LEU A 896 -4.41 61.86 -3.41
C LEU A 896 -4.19 62.73 -4.67
N LYS A 897 -4.12 62.13 -5.87
CA LYS A 897 -3.92 62.87 -7.13
C LYS A 897 -5.11 63.71 -7.56
N ARG A 898 -6.36 63.24 -7.34
CA ARG A 898 -7.59 63.96 -7.75
C ARG A 898 -7.77 65.34 -7.10
N LYS A 899 -7.09 65.64 -5.99
CA LYS A 899 -7.19 66.97 -5.32
C LYS A 899 -6.15 67.99 -5.76
N ASN A 900 -5.02 67.55 -6.34
CA ASN A 900 -4.02 68.47 -6.89
C ASN A 900 -4.46 69.09 -8.22
N ALA A 901 -5.26 68.38 -9.03
CA ALA A 901 -5.83 68.90 -10.27
C ALA A 901 -6.90 70.01 -10.04
N ARG A 902 -7.56 70.05 -8.88
CA ARG A 902 -8.57 71.08 -8.57
C ARG A 902 -7.97 72.44 -8.15
N ARG A 903 -6.64 72.57 -8.04
CA ARG A 903 -5.97 73.85 -7.74
C ARG A 903 -5.50 74.64 -8.97
N SER A 904 -5.70 74.15 -10.20
CA SER A 904 -5.20 74.80 -11.41
C SER A 904 -6.30 75.22 -12.40
N ILE A 905 -7.35 75.91 -11.93
CA ILE A 905 -8.24 76.65 -12.83
C ILE A 905 -8.51 78.04 -12.25
N LYS A 906 -7.73 79.02 -12.72
CA LYS A 906 -8.18 80.41 -12.96
C LYS A 906 -7.27 81.08 -13.99
N LEU A 907 -7.93 81.72 -14.95
CA LEU A 907 -7.42 82.39 -16.15
C LEU A 907 -6.61 83.67 -15.87
N ASP A 908 -5.75 83.95 -16.85
CA ASP A 908 -5.20 85.23 -17.36
C ASP A 908 -4.28 86.12 -16.51
N GLY A 909 -3.15 86.49 -17.14
CA GLY A 909 -2.33 87.65 -16.78
C GLY A 909 -0.82 87.42 -16.95
N LYS A 910 -0.23 88.01 -17.99
CA LYS A 910 1.23 88.10 -18.23
C LYS A 910 2.01 88.65 -17.02
N GLY A 911 3.18 88.08 -16.73
CA GLY A 911 4.22 88.68 -15.87
C GLY A 911 5.16 87.68 -15.20
N GLU A 912 6.41 87.63 -15.68
CA GLU A 912 7.71 87.22 -15.10
C GLU A 912 7.86 86.26 -13.88
N PRO A 913 8.97 85.48 -13.81
CA PRO A 913 9.13 84.42 -12.83
C PRO A 913 9.53 84.97 -11.45
N LYS A 914 8.72 84.70 -10.42
CA LYS A 914 9.11 84.88 -9.01
C LYS A 914 9.04 83.57 -8.23
N GLY A 915 10.11 83.33 -7.47
CA GLY A 915 10.51 82.11 -6.78
C GLY A 915 9.44 81.29 -6.06
N ALA A 916 9.76 80.00 -5.92
CA ALA A 916 9.01 78.98 -5.21
C ALA A 916 8.42 79.49 -3.88
N LYS A 917 7.09 79.63 -3.82
CA LYS A 917 6.38 79.93 -2.57
C LYS A 917 6.40 78.68 -1.68
N ARG A 918 7.30 78.65 -0.68
CA ARG A 918 7.25 77.68 0.43
C ARG A 918 5.87 77.71 1.11
N ALA A 919 5.31 76.53 1.38
CA ALA A 919 4.05 76.37 2.09
C ALA A 919 4.10 77.02 3.50
N LYS A 920 3.04 77.74 3.90
CA LYS A 920 3.00 78.41 5.21
C LYS A 920 2.92 77.37 6.36
N PRO A 921 3.76 77.47 7.42
CA PRO A 921 3.73 76.57 8.58
C PRO A 921 2.41 76.71 9.36
N VAL A 922 1.78 75.58 9.71
CA VAL A 922 0.61 75.56 10.58
C VAL A 922 1.07 75.40 12.03
N LYS A 923 0.79 76.40 12.87
CA LYS A 923 1.26 76.46 14.26
C LYS A 923 0.17 76.02 15.24
N TYR A 924 0.52 75.16 16.19
CA TYR A 924 -0.34 74.76 17.30
C TYR A 924 0.39 74.85 18.63
N THR A 925 -0.26 75.37 19.68
CA THR A 925 0.24 75.24 21.05
C THR A 925 -0.03 73.83 21.57
N ALA A 926 0.85 73.29 22.43
CA ALA A 926 0.66 71.96 23.01
C ALA A 926 -0.64 71.87 23.81
N ALA A 927 -1.02 72.95 24.52
CA ALA A 927 -2.31 73.04 25.22
C ALA A 927 -3.51 72.80 24.28
N LYS A 928 -3.46 73.38 23.07
CA LYS A 928 -4.53 73.26 22.07
C LYS A 928 -4.55 71.89 21.37
N LEU A 929 -3.41 71.20 21.28
CA LEU A 929 -3.37 69.82 20.80
C LEU A 929 -3.85 68.84 21.86
N HIS A 930 -3.62 69.14 23.14
CA HIS A 930 -4.09 68.35 24.28
C HIS A 930 -5.61 68.46 24.44
N GLU A 931 -6.19 69.67 24.35
CA GLU A 931 -7.66 69.85 24.34
C GLU A 931 -8.35 69.10 23.19
N LYS A 932 -7.65 68.88 22.07
CA LYS A 932 -8.17 68.12 20.93
C LYS A 932 -7.93 66.62 21.02
N GLY A 933 -7.29 66.15 22.09
CA GLY A 933 -6.92 64.74 22.29
C GLY A 933 -5.79 64.24 21.38
N VAL A 934 -5.20 65.10 20.54
CA VAL A 934 -4.09 64.73 19.64
C VAL A 934 -2.80 64.55 20.43
N LEU A 935 -2.57 65.39 21.45
CA LEU A 935 -1.46 65.26 22.39
C LEU A 935 -1.97 64.65 23.70
N LEU A 936 -1.37 63.55 24.14
CA LEU A 936 -1.75 62.84 25.36
C LEU A 936 -0.87 63.22 26.56
N GLY A 937 0.39 63.58 26.30
CA GLY A 937 1.32 64.03 27.33
C GLY A 937 2.70 64.33 26.78
N ILE A 938 3.49 65.08 27.53
CA ILE A 938 4.91 65.29 27.25
C ILE A 938 5.66 64.82 28.50
N ASP A 939 6.53 63.83 28.34
CA ASP A 939 7.40 63.34 29.41
C ASP A 939 8.25 64.52 29.93
N ASP A 940 8.40 64.65 31.25
CA ASP A 940 9.09 65.75 31.98
C ASP A 940 8.38 67.13 32.06
N LEU A 941 7.14 67.29 31.59
CA LEU A 941 6.40 68.56 31.65
C LEU A 941 4.99 68.38 32.25
N GLN A 942 4.61 69.25 33.19
CA GLN A 942 3.24 69.29 33.74
C GLN A 942 2.27 70.01 32.79
N THR A 943 0.98 69.64 32.80
CA THR A 943 -0.07 70.16 31.89
C THR A 943 -0.18 71.70 31.88
N ASN A 944 0.17 72.36 32.99
CA ASN A 944 0.18 73.82 33.11
C ASN A 944 1.23 74.51 32.22
N GLN A 945 2.31 73.80 31.88
CA GLN A 945 3.43 74.31 31.08
C GLN A 945 3.22 74.11 29.56
N PHE A 946 2.16 73.42 29.15
CA PHE A 946 1.83 73.18 27.74
C PHE A 946 1.50 74.45 26.94
N LYS A 947 1.24 75.59 27.63
CA LYS A 947 1.07 76.90 26.97
C LYS A 947 2.38 77.44 26.39
N ASN A 948 3.52 76.98 26.90
CA ASN A 948 4.85 77.46 26.51
C ASN A 948 5.50 76.62 25.40
N VAL A 949 4.86 75.53 24.97
CA VAL A 949 5.30 74.65 23.88
C VAL A 949 4.45 74.91 22.63
N THR A 950 5.10 75.11 21.49
CA THR A 950 4.45 75.24 20.17
C THR A 950 5.03 74.27 19.16
N PHE A 951 4.16 73.66 18.35
CA PHE A 951 4.51 72.77 17.25
C PHE A 951 4.20 73.46 15.91
N ASP A 952 5.23 73.58 15.06
CA ASP A 952 5.12 74.09 13.68
C ASP A 952 5.11 72.89 12.72
N ILE A 953 4.00 72.66 12.00
CA ILE A 953 3.85 71.57 11.02
C ILE A 953 3.92 72.14 9.59
N ILE A 954 4.83 71.59 8.77
CA ILE A 954 5.11 72.04 7.40
C ILE A 954 4.99 70.85 6.45
N ALA A 955 4.20 70.99 5.38
CA ALA A 955 4.17 69.99 4.30
C ALA A 955 5.40 70.14 3.40
N THR A 956 6.10 69.03 3.12
CA THR A 956 7.28 69.00 2.25
C THR A 956 6.90 68.93 0.76
N GLU A 957 7.89 68.99 -0.13
CA GLU A 957 7.70 68.82 -1.58
C GLU A 957 7.24 67.39 -1.94
N ASP A 958 7.65 66.41 -1.13
CA ASP A 958 7.20 65.02 -1.23
C ASP A 958 5.79 64.83 -0.65
N VAL A 959 4.91 64.21 -1.45
CA VAL A 959 3.50 64.01 -1.11
C VAL A 959 3.37 63.02 0.06
N GLY A 960 2.87 63.50 1.20
CA GLY A 960 2.61 62.68 2.37
C GLY A 960 3.63 62.82 3.49
N ILE A 961 4.70 63.60 3.30
CA ILE A 961 5.72 63.86 4.33
C ILE A 961 5.49 65.25 4.96
N PHE A 962 5.61 65.32 6.29
CA PHE A 962 5.43 66.51 7.10
C PHE A 962 6.63 66.74 8.02
N ASP A 963 7.24 67.91 7.92
CA ASP A 963 8.23 68.38 8.88
C ASP A 963 7.52 68.98 10.10
N VAL A 964 7.67 68.38 11.27
CA VAL A 964 7.17 68.91 12.54
C VAL A 964 8.33 69.40 13.38
N ARG A 965 8.27 70.66 13.80
CA ARG A 965 9.27 71.32 14.65
C ARG A 965 8.66 71.70 15.97
N SER A 966 9.31 71.34 17.06
CA SER A 966 8.91 71.74 18.41
C SER A 966 9.68 72.99 18.87
N LYS A 967 8.99 73.91 19.55
CA LYS A 967 9.57 75.11 20.16
C LYS A 967 9.10 75.26 21.59
N PHE A 968 10.02 75.52 22.51
CA PHE A 968 9.73 75.82 23.91
C PHE A 968 10.21 77.24 24.24
N LEU A 969 9.31 78.11 24.72
CA LEU A 969 9.62 79.52 24.99
C LEU A 969 10.28 80.26 23.79
N GLY A 970 9.94 79.86 22.56
CA GLY A 970 10.46 80.46 21.33
C GLY A 970 11.77 79.87 20.81
N VAL A 971 12.43 78.97 21.56
CA VAL A 971 13.64 78.25 21.14
C VAL A 971 13.25 76.95 20.44
N GLU A 972 13.79 76.70 19.24
CA GLU A 972 13.56 75.47 18.46
C GLU A 972 14.36 74.31 19.08
N MET A 973 13.67 73.22 19.41
CA MET A 973 14.24 72.09 20.16
C MET A 973 14.61 70.96 19.21
N GLU A 974 13.61 70.30 18.62
CA GLU A 974 13.84 69.14 17.76
C GLU A 974 12.91 69.16 16.53
N LYS A 975 13.37 68.53 15.45
CA LYS A 975 12.66 68.37 14.18
C LYS A 975 12.47 66.88 13.90
N VAL A 976 11.24 66.48 13.60
CA VAL A 976 10.90 65.10 13.20
C VAL A 976 10.11 65.14 11.89
N GLN A 977 10.43 64.21 10.99
CA GLN A 977 9.66 63.96 9.78
C GLN A 977 8.57 62.94 10.07
N LEU A 978 7.33 63.30 9.76
CA LEU A 978 6.17 62.41 9.82
C LEU A 978 5.76 62.05 8.40
N ASN A 979 5.84 60.77 8.07
CA ASN A 979 5.22 60.25 6.86
C ASN A 979 3.80 59.78 7.19
N ILE A 980 2.82 60.23 6.40
CA ILE A 980 1.42 59.83 6.57
C ILE A 980 1.20 58.34 6.29
N GLN A 981 2.07 57.71 5.51
CA GLN A 981 2.07 56.26 5.30
C GLN A 981 2.41 55.53 6.60
N ASP A 982 3.44 55.97 7.33
CA ASP A 982 3.82 55.38 8.63
C ASP A 982 2.70 55.55 9.68
N LEU A 983 1.99 56.68 9.65
CA LEU A 983 0.86 56.91 10.55
C LEU A 983 -0.34 56.00 10.21
N LEU A 984 -0.65 55.82 8.92
CA LEU A 984 -1.72 54.90 8.48
C LEU A 984 -1.36 53.44 8.75
N GLN A 985 -0.08 53.08 8.65
CA GLN A 985 0.46 51.79 9.04
C GLN A 985 0.26 51.55 10.54
N MET A 986 0.66 52.50 11.40
CA MET A 986 0.43 52.42 12.86
C MET A 986 -1.06 52.32 13.20
N GLN A 987 -1.93 52.99 12.44
CA GLN A 987 -3.39 52.84 12.57
C GLN A 987 -3.88 51.43 12.18
N TYR A 988 -3.31 50.83 11.14
CA TYR A 988 -3.61 49.45 10.72
C TYR A 988 -3.12 48.41 11.73
N GLU A 989 -1.94 48.62 12.31
CA GLU A 989 -1.34 47.79 13.37
C GLU A 989 -2.03 47.96 14.74
N GLY A 990 -3.05 48.82 14.85
CA GLY A 990 -3.78 49.08 16.09
C GLY A 990 -3.01 49.93 17.11
N VAL A 991 -1.89 50.53 16.72
CA VAL A 991 -1.08 51.41 17.57
C VAL A 991 -1.78 52.75 17.70
N ALA A 992 -2.54 52.92 18.79
CA ALA A 992 -3.30 54.14 19.04
C ALA A 992 -2.43 55.33 19.50
N VAL A 993 -1.22 55.06 20.02
CA VAL A 993 -0.33 56.07 20.61
C VAL A 993 1.08 55.92 20.07
N MET A 994 1.64 56.99 19.52
CA MET A 994 3.05 57.06 19.12
C MET A 994 3.81 58.05 20.00
N LYS A 995 5.11 57.81 20.18
CA LYS A 995 6.03 58.80 20.75
C LYS A 995 6.68 59.60 19.62
N MET A 996 6.65 60.91 19.76
CA MET A 996 7.29 61.87 18.89
C MET A 996 8.39 62.57 19.69
N PHE A 997 9.57 62.81 19.11
CA PHE A 997 10.71 63.42 19.84
C PHE A 997 11.15 62.61 21.09
N ASP A 998 10.90 61.29 21.12
CA ASP A 998 11.09 60.37 22.26
C ASP A 998 10.45 60.76 23.61
N LYS A 999 9.74 61.88 23.66
CA LYS A 999 9.16 62.47 24.89
C LYS A 999 7.69 62.89 24.74
N VAL A 1000 7.20 63.11 23.52
CA VAL A 1000 5.84 63.62 23.26
C VAL A 1000 4.93 62.45 22.86
N LYS A 1001 3.95 62.11 23.69
CA LYS A 1001 2.96 61.06 23.39
C LYS A 1001 1.77 61.65 22.63
N VAL A 1002 1.54 61.18 21.40
CA VAL A 1002 0.45 61.65 20.54
C VAL A 1002 -0.46 60.50 20.10
N ASN A 1003 -1.75 60.80 19.96
CA ASN A 1003 -2.75 59.84 19.48
C ASN A 1003 -2.70 59.78 17.94
N VAL A 1004 -2.38 58.61 17.40
CA VAL A 1004 -2.15 58.38 15.96
C VAL A 1004 -3.42 58.68 15.15
N ASN A 1005 -4.58 58.19 15.60
CA ASN A 1005 -5.85 58.36 14.90
C ASN A 1005 -6.28 59.83 14.83
N LEU A 1006 -6.15 60.56 15.92
CA LEU A 1006 -6.52 61.97 16.00
C LEU A 1006 -5.50 62.88 15.29
N LEU A 1007 -4.22 62.48 15.26
CA LEU A 1007 -3.18 63.15 14.49
C LEU A 1007 -3.42 63.02 12.98
N ILE A 1008 -3.73 61.81 12.50
CA ILE A 1008 -4.14 61.56 11.11
C ILE A 1008 -5.36 62.41 10.75
N TYR A 1009 -6.38 62.44 11.63
CA TYR A 1009 -7.56 63.28 11.42
C TYR A 1009 -7.20 64.78 11.36
N LEU A 1010 -6.30 65.27 12.23
CA LEU A 1010 -5.84 66.66 12.22
C LEU A 1010 -5.09 67.02 10.92
N LEU A 1011 -4.17 66.16 10.48
CA LEU A 1011 -3.41 66.33 9.24
C LEU A 1011 -4.34 66.30 8.02
N ASN A 1012 -5.26 65.34 7.97
CA ASN A 1012 -6.31 65.23 6.95
C ASN A 1012 -7.22 66.46 6.89
N LYS A 1013 -7.66 66.96 8.04
CA LYS A 1013 -8.52 68.15 8.12
C LYS A 1013 -7.81 69.44 7.66
N LYS A 1014 -6.52 69.58 7.97
CA LYS A 1014 -5.79 70.85 7.78
C LYS A 1014 -5.04 70.97 6.47
N PHE A 1015 -4.44 69.88 5.98
CA PHE A 1015 -3.66 69.89 4.76
C PHE A 1015 -4.40 69.24 3.58
N TYR A 1016 -5.36 68.33 3.86
CA TYR A 1016 -6.10 67.59 2.84
C TYR A 1016 -7.59 67.92 2.77
N GLY A 1017 -8.16 68.72 3.68
CA GLY A 1017 -9.49 69.33 3.61
C GLY A 1017 -10.67 68.36 3.46
N LYS A 1018 -10.94 67.56 4.50
CA LYS A 1018 -12.31 67.13 4.82
C LYS A 1018 -12.69 67.71 6.18
#